data_AF-A2DRG8-F1
#
_entry.id   AF-A2DRG8-F1
#
_cell.length_a   1.000
_cell.length_b   1.000
_cell.length_c   1.000
_cell.angle_alpha   90.00
_cell.angle_beta   90.00
_cell.angle_gamma   90.00
#
_symmetry.space_group_name_H-M   'P 1'
#
loop_
_entity.id
_entity.type
_entity.pdbx_description
1 polymer ?
#
loop_
_entity_poly.entity_id
_entity_poly.type
_entity_poly.pdbx_seq_one_letter_code
_entity_poly.pdbx_strand_id
1 'polypeptide(L)'
;MESRQSATEIIDYGLRLLLPYEQDKELAFRHLVSYEARNYDCSSVFSNVLNYIPFSHEDKIRDRRFVGIFCERYLDDFSHLEPNLKNHLIHEYEEANPQLRAIITRQIGRLITASTADSLIPFVVRSCDSNDPYVRKSAALAILSIYLFKPSYLQKYKLDIQLKRLVEDMNPNVAANAISALNEINRTSSSPVFEPSESTINNLLAAIDQSTEWSQVEILDYVANYRPESTDVAHNIISRVSTRLNHLNSAVVLSAIRCCLQMNSFITDPSKVHETLMRVGLPLVSLLNNIPQIQYSAIKSIYILAQNYRKLFSSEVAIFFCKYDDPEYVKLAKLDVILAMCNSANVGKVLAELYEYAQQEDIEFVRKSISAIGQIAIEFEVAAPSCVDKIVELVKNKKDYVIQECIIVAADIFRRYPNKYLGILAPICGALEHRIDNHRAKAAMAFIIGEFCSKIENAGDILEVNFVDGFLEDTYDVQLATLTAVTKFFINSQDEELFREIITMATMQVDNPSIRDRAVQYYWLASEAGEYMSQIISPTEKPVISSELINFDQEKAKKFLPLIGTLSILLNKLPDEFVDTIINITLDKTEITPELPIVVLGRGTHSLEIRAALVRIGNKNQISMNITNYNENDNQIIDIAFNTNLFGFIPEKTGLPKEFKSQKSVSLNIPINTDTTTAVNANESQFLEVAVLTNDPNPIIFQIGINLNLILVPDTDGAKLSRNDFVTVWQSIPPQNDLTKTLDKARIDSISVAKNILNPNRIYFNAKKETTAYFSGKTILGDIFFIYIEFHNSGKVSIGLRMKNMVYANIILQLVEKLLK
;
A
#
# COMPACT_ATOMS: atom_id res chain seq x y z
N MET A 1 -16.08 -18.18 37.70
CA MET A 1 -17.39 -18.80 38.05
C MET A 1 -18.46 -18.44 37.03
N GLU A 2 -18.55 -17.17 36.61
CA GLU A 2 -19.48 -16.70 35.56
C GLU A 2 -19.35 -17.45 34.21
N SER A 3 -18.12 -17.76 33.75
CA SER A 3 -17.91 -18.48 32.49
C SER A 3 -18.39 -19.94 32.47
N ARG A 4 -18.52 -20.59 33.65
CA ARG A 4 -19.07 -21.95 33.77
C ARG A 4 -20.59 -21.94 33.84
N GLN A 5 -21.19 -20.92 34.44
CA GLN A 5 -22.64 -20.72 34.43
C GLN A 5 -23.13 -20.45 33.01
N SER A 6 -22.44 -19.59 32.25
CA SER A 6 -22.80 -19.28 30.86
C SER A 6 -22.73 -20.49 29.92
N ALA A 7 -21.74 -21.38 30.06
CA ALA A 7 -21.63 -22.57 29.23
C ALA A 7 -22.80 -23.56 29.47
N THR A 8 -23.25 -23.68 30.71
CA THR A 8 -24.37 -24.56 31.08
C THR A 8 -25.70 -23.99 30.57
N GLU A 9 -25.87 -22.66 30.66
CA GLU A 9 -27.01 -21.94 30.11
C GLU A 9 -27.09 -22.04 28.58
N ILE A 10 -25.96 -21.94 27.86
CA ILE A 10 -25.91 -22.07 26.39
C ILE A 10 -26.42 -23.45 25.95
N ILE A 11 -25.99 -24.52 26.63
CA ILE A 11 -26.46 -25.89 26.35
C ILE A 11 -27.95 -26.01 26.65
N ASP A 12 -28.43 -25.43 27.75
CA ASP A 12 -29.85 -25.45 28.13
C ASP A 12 -30.71 -24.72 27.09
N TYR A 13 -30.31 -23.52 26.65
CA TYR A 13 -30.98 -22.81 25.56
C TYR A 13 -30.93 -23.59 24.25
N GLY A 14 -29.83 -24.30 23.99
CA GLY A 14 -29.74 -25.22 22.86
C GLY A 14 -30.76 -26.35 22.88
N LEU A 15 -30.98 -26.95 24.05
CA LEU A 15 -32.02 -27.97 24.22
C LEU A 15 -33.43 -27.38 24.09
N ARG A 16 -33.64 -26.13 24.54
CA ARG A 16 -34.92 -25.43 24.39
C ARG A 16 -35.30 -25.16 22.94
N LEU A 17 -34.34 -25.06 22.01
CA LEU A 17 -34.62 -24.97 20.56
C LEU A 17 -35.31 -26.23 20.00
N LEU A 18 -35.17 -27.38 20.67
CA LEU A 18 -35.76 -28.66 20.26
C LEU A 18 -37.18 -28.86 20.84
N LEU A 19 -37.61 -28.03 21.79
CA LEU A 19 -38.93 -28.13 22.42
C LEU A 19 -40.05 -27.72 21.45
N PRO A 20 -41.27 -28.28 21.54
CA PRO A 20 -42.34 -27.99 20.59
C PRO A 20 -42.95 -26.58 20.72
N TYR A 21 -42.63 -25.83 21.77
CA TYR A 21 -43.26 -24.54 22.10
C TYR A 21 -42.58 -23.36 21.38
N GLU A 22 -43.37 -22.56 20.67
CA GLU A 22 -42.90 -21.43 19.85
C GLU A 22 -42.23 -20.32 20.68
N GLN A 23 -42.83 -19.94 21.82
CA GLN A 23 -42.32 -18.89 22.70
C GLN A 23 -40.96 -19.26 23.32
N ASP A 24 -40.79 -20.52 23.73
CA ASP A 24 -39.54 -20.99 24.33
C ASP A 24 -38.42 -21.06 23.31
N LYS A 25 -38.73 -21.43 22.06
CA LYS A 25 -37.77 -21.45 20.95
C LYS A 25 -37.28 -20.05 20.60
N GLU A 26 -38.19 -19.08 20.49
CA GLU A 26 -37.81 -17.70 20.14
C GLU A 26 -36.97 -17.05 21.26
N LEU A 27 -37.35 -17.26 22.53
CA LEU A 27 -36.57 -16.80 23.67
C LEU A 27 -35.18 -17.44 23.69
N ALA A 28 -35.10 -18.76 23.52
CA ALA A 28 -33.82 -19.47 23.46
C ALA A 28 -32.92 -18.95 22.33
N PHE A 29 -33.49 -18.73 21.13
CA PHE A 29 -32.75 -18.18 20.00
C PHE A 29 -32.24 -16.77 20.28
N ARG A 30 -33.05 -15.88 20.85
CA ARG A 30 -32.63 -14.51 21.24
C ARG A 30 -31.52 -14.52 22.28
N HIS A 31 -31.59 -15.42 23.26
CA HIS A 31 -30.52 -15.57 24.26
C HIS A 31 -29.23 -16.06 23.61
N LEU A 32 -29.29 -17.06 22.72
CA LEU A 32 -28.12 -17.54 21.96
C LEU A 32 -27.49 -16.44 21.10
N VAL A 33 -28.30 -15.61 20.43
CA VAL A 33 -27.82 -14.42 19.70
C VAL A 33 -27.09 -13.46 20.65
N SER A 34 -27.62 -13.22 21.84
CA SER A 34 -26.97 -12.36 22.83
C SER A 34 -25.67 -12.95 23.38
N TYR A 35 -25.57 -14.27 23.56
CA TYR A 35 -24.33 -14.91 24.01
C TYR A 35 -23.27 -14.88 22.91
N GLU A 36 -23.66 -15.14 21.66
CA GLU A 36 -22.77 -15.04 20.49
C GLU A 36 -22.26 -13.60 20.29
N ALA A 37 -23.14 -12.59 20.39
CA ALA A 37 -22.77 -11.18 20.30
C ALA A 37 -21.83 -10.72 21.43
N ARG A 38 -21.87 -11.38 22.60
CA ARG A 38 -20.92 -11.18 23.71
C ARG A 38 -19.65 -12.01 23.56
N ASN A 39 -19.49 -12.70 22.43
CA ASN A 39 -18.34 -13.51 22.09
C ASN A 39 -18.15 -14.78 22.96
N TYR A 40 -19.25 -15.31 23.52
CA TYR A 40 -19.23 -16.63 24.18
C TYR A 40 -19.27 -17.76 23.15
N ASP A 41 -18.56 -18.85 23.42
CA ASP A 41 -18.56 -20.01 22.53
C ASP A 41 -19.90 -20.77 22.58
N CYS A 42 -20.61 -20.77 21.44
CA CYS A 42 -21.88 -21.45 21.24
C CYS A 42 -21.76 -22.69 20.32
N SER A 43 -20.54 -23.17 20.05
CA SER A 43 -20.25 -24.34 19.20
C SER A 43 -21.09 -25.58 19.55
N SER A 44 -21.30 -25.83 20.85
CA SER A 44 -22.09 -26.96 21.37
C SER A 44 -23.54 -27.02 20.87
N VAL A 45 -24.09 -25.89 20.42
CA VAL A 45 -25.49 -25.75 20.02
C VAL A 45 -25.66 -25.75 18.49
N PHE A 46 -24.56 -25.90 17.75
CA PHE A 46 -24.55 -25.73 16.29
C PHE A 46 -25.54 -26.62 15.54
N SER A 47 -25.61 -27.90 15.87
CA SER A 47 -26.59 -28.83 15.30
C SER A 47 -28.03 -28.42 15.57
N ASN A 48 -28.29 -27.81 16.72
CA ASN A 48 -29.65 -27.42 17.14
C ASN A 48 -30.09 -26.13 16.44
N VAL A 49 -29.17 -25.18 16.26
CA VAL A 49 -29.39 -23.94 15.49
C VAL A 49 -29.57 -24.25 13.99
N LEU A 50 -28.84 -25.23 13.45
CA LEU A 50 -28.96 -25.61 12.03
C LEU A 50 -30.31 -26.25 11.69
N ASN A 51 -30.87 -27.02 12.63
CA ASN A 51 -32.19 -27.64 12.48
C ASN A 51 -33.35 -26.72 12.91
N TYR A 52 -33.06 -25.47 13.27
CA TYR A 52 -34.09 -24.52 13.68
C TYR A 52 -34.87 -24.01 12.45
N ILE A 53 -36.17 -24.30 12.44
CA ILE A 53 -37.10 -23.81 11.41
C ILE A 53 -37.99 -22.72 12.06
N PRO A 54 -37.93 -21.47 11.57
CA PRO A 54 -38.75 -20.38 12.14
C PRO A 54 -40.23 -20.51 11.73
N PHE A 55 -41.15 -20.11 12.60
CA PHE A 55 -42.59 -20.32 12.44
C PHE A 55 -43.28 -19.23 11.60
N SER A 56 -42.85 -17.97 11.69
CA SER A 56 -43.45 -16.84 10.97
C SER A 56 -42.62 -16.40 9.74
N HIS A 57 -43.27 -15.84 8.71
CA HIS A 57 -42.56 -15.37 7.52
C HIS A 57 -41.60 -14.18 7.77
N GLU A 58 -41.91 -13.33 8.75
CA GLU A 58 -41.05 -12.19 9.12
C GLU A 58 -39.86 -12.64 9.98
N ASP A 59 -40.09 -13.55 10.94
CA ASP A 59 -39.01 -14.12 11.76
C ASP A 59 -38.11 -15.03 10.93
N LYS A 60 -38.65 -15.72 9.90
CA LYS A 60 -37.85 -16.49 8.93
C LYS A 60 -36.73 -15.66 8.30
N ILE A 61 -36.95 -14.39 7.99
CA ILE A 61 -35.92 -13.52 7.40
C ILE A 61 -34.86 -13.14 8.43
N ARG A 62 -35.28 -12.73 9.63
CA ARG A 62 -34.38 -12.31 10.71
C ARG A 62 -33.52 -13.46 11.21
N ASP A 63 -34.15 -14.58 11.53
CA ASP A 63 -33.50 -15.72 12.15
C ASP A 63 -32.57 -16.41 11.15
N ARG A 64 -32.95 -16.47 9.86
CA ARG A 64 -32.06 -16.98 8.80
C ARG A 64 -30.79 -16.16 8.67
N ARG A 65 -30.82 -14.82 8.82
CA ARG A 65 -29.61 -13.98 8.77
C ARG A 65 -28.63 -14.36 9.87
N PHE A 66 -29.12 -14.55 11.09
CA PHE A 66 -28.30 -14.99 12.21
C PHE A 66 -27.76 -16.40 11.99
N VAL A 67 -28.61 -17.36 11.57
CA VAL A 67 -28.16 -18.72 11.22
C VAL A 67 -27.03 -18.69 10.20
N GLY A 68 -27.09 -17.80 9.20
CA GLY A 68 -26.00 -17.62 8.23
C GLY A 68 -24.68 -17.15 8.84
N ILE A 69 -24.72 -16.15 9.74
CA ILE A 69 -23.53 -15.66 10.47
C ILE A 69 -22.98 -16.75 11.38
N PHE A 70 -23.88 -17.48 12.04
CA PHE A 70 -23.54 -18.59 12.92
C PHE A 70 -22.88 -19.74 12.16
N CYS A 71 -23.39 -20.08 10.97
CA CYS A 71 -22.75 -21.00 10.05
C CYS A 71 -21.39 -20.51 9.58
N GLU A 72 -21.25 -19.23 9.19
CA GLU A 72 -19.96 -18.66 8.73
C GLU A 72 -18.86 -18.80 9.79
N ARG A 73 -19.21 -18.72 11.07
CA ARG A 73 -18.27 -18.80 12.19
C ARG A 73 -17.87 -20.22 12.59
N TYR A 74 -18.80 -21.17 12.56
CA TYR A 74 -18.62 -22.50 13.16
C TYR A 74 -18.58 -23.65 12.14
N LEU A 75 -18.87 -23.41 10.85
CA LEU A 75 -18.96 -24.48 9.85
C LEU A 75 -17.63 -25.25 9.68
N ASP A 76 -16.49 -24.56 9.78
CA ASP A 76 -15.16 -25.17 9.68
C ASP A 76 -14.91 -26.24 10.76
N ASP A 77 -15.40 -26.00 11.98
CA ASP A 77 -15.29 -26.93 13.11
C ASP A 77 -16.24 -28.14 12.97
N PHE A 78 -17.35 -27.98 12.22
CA PHE A 78 -18.41 -28.97 12.06
C PHE A 78 -18.62 -29.40 10.58
N SER A 79 -17.53 -29.64 9.85
CA SER A 79 -17.56 -30.04 8.42
C SER A 79 -18.44 -31.26 8.10
N HIS A 80 -18.67 -32.17 9.05
CA HIS A 80 -19.58 -33.32 8.87
C HIS A 80 -21.06 -32.93 8.68
N LEU A 81 -21.45 -31.71 9.06
CA LEU A 81 -22.82 -31.19 8.88
C LEU A 81 -23.00 -30.40 7.57
N GLU A 82 -21.94 -30.20 6.77
CA GLU A 82 -22.01 -29.54 5.46
C GLU A 82 -23.09 -30.14 4.52
N PRO A 83 -23.26 -31.47 4.40
CA PRO A 83 -24.29 -32.03 3.52
C PRO A 83 -25.71 -31.68 3.97
N ASN A 84 -25.95 -31.63 5.29
CA ASN A 84 -27.24 -31.25 5.85
C ASN A 84 -27.52 -29.78 5.56
N LEU A 85 -26.53 -28.90 5.80
CA LEU A 85 -26.64 -27.47 5.50
C LEU A 85 -26.95 -27.23 4.02
N LYS A 86 -26.23 -27.92 3.13
CA LYS A 86 -26.44 -27.87 1.68
C LYS A 86 -27.88 -28.20 1.31
N ASN A 87 -28.43 -29.30 1.83
CA ASN A 87 -29.79 -29.72 1.51
C ASN A 87 -30.84 -28.71 2.00
N HIS A 88 -30.65 -28.16 3.21
CA HIS A 88 -31.52 -27.10 3.74
C HIS A 88 -31.47 -25.84 2.88
N LEU A 89 -30.27 -25.39 2.49
CA LEU A 89 -30.09 -24.21 1.62
C LEU A 89 -30.79 -24.35 0.27
N ILE A 90 -30.73 -25.53 -0.34
CA ILE A 90 -31.37 -25.81 -1.63
C ILE A 90 -32.90 -25.78 -1.48
N HIS A 91 -33.42 -26.48 -0.48
CA HIS A 91 -34.87 -26.53 -0.21
C HIS A 91 -35.44 -25.15 0.09
N GLU A 92 -34.79 -24.40 0.99
CA GLU A 92 -35.21 -23.05 1.33
C GLU A 92 -35.12 -22.11 0.12
N TYR A 93 -34.14 -22.25 -0.76
CA TYR A 93 -34.02 -21.41 -1.96
C TYR A 93 -35.22 -21.58 -2.90
N GLU A 94 -35.70 -22.82 -3.08
CA GLU A 94 -36.80 -23.14 -3.99
C GLU A 94 -38.15 -22.65 -3.46
N GLU A 95 -38.38 -22.71 -2.15
CA GLU A 95 -39.62 -22.27 -1.51
C GLU A 95 -39.62 -20.78 -1.10
N ALA A 96 -38.46 -20.11 -1.14
CA ALA A 96 -38.30 -18.75 -0.66
C ALA A 96 -38.94 -17.67 -1.54
N ASN A 97 -39.47 -16.64 -0.86
CA ASN A 97 -39.77 -15.34 -1.46
C ASN A 97 -38.47 -14.65 -1.95
N PRO A 98 -38.55 -13.62 -2.82
CA PRO A 98 -37.35 -12.98 -3.37
C PRO A 98 -36.38 -12.42 -2.31
N GLN A 99 -36.89 -11.92 -1.18
CA GLN A 99 -36.05 -11.39 -0.09
C GLN A 99 -35.23 -12.47 0.61
N LEU A 100 -35.87 -13.59 0.96
CA LEU A 100 -35.22 -14.73 1.58
C LEU A 100 -34.27 -15.42 0.59
N ARG A 101 -34.67 -15.53 -0.68
CA ARG A 101 -33.82 -16.06 -1.75
C ARG A 101 -32.54 -15.25 -1.95
N ALA A 102 -32.62 -13.93 -1.82
CA ALA A 102 -31.45 -13.04 -1.87
C ALA A 102 -30.50 -13.26 -0.67
N ILE A 103 -31.03 -13.44 0.53
CA ILE A 103 -30.23 -13.76 1.74
C ILE A 103 -29.55 -15.11 1.58
N ILE A 104 -30.29 -16.13 1.14
CA ILE A 104 -29.76 -17.48 0.88
C ILE A 104 -28.66 -17.42 -0.19
N THR A 105 -28.87 -16.68 -1.28
CA THR A 105 -27.84 -16.50 -2.33
C THR A 105 -26.55 -15.93 -1.76
N ARG A 106 -26.64 -14.92 -0.90
CA ARG A 106 -25.47 -14.31 -0.24
C ARG A 106 -24.79 -15.28 0.73
N GLN A 107 -25.56 -16.06 1.48
CA GLN A 107 -25.04 -17.08 2.39
C GLN A 107 -24.34 -18.20 1.62
N ILE A 108 -24.92 -18.67 0.52
CA ILE A 108 -24.29 -19.64 -0.37
C ILE A 108 -22.90 -19.12 -0.78
N GLY A 109 -22.78 -17.87 -1.20
CA GLY A 109 -21.48 -17.29 -1.58
C GLY A 109 -20.40 -17.37 -0.50
N ARG A 110 -20.78 -17.30 0.78
CA ARG A 110 -19.87 -17.31 1.94
C ARG A 110 -19.59 -18.69 2.52
N LEU A 111 -20.55 -19.60 2.42
CA LEU A 111 -20.51 -20.95 3.02
C LEU A 111 -20.00 -22.01 2.03
N ILE A 112 -19.45 -21.60 0.88
CA ILE A 112 -18.95 -22.53 -0.13
C ILE A 112 -17.67 -23.20 0.36
N THR A 113 -17.70 -24.52 0.37
CA THR A 113 -16.56 -25.41 0.57
C THR A 113 -16.22 -26.12 -0.74
N ALA A 114 -15.02 -26.72 -0.83
CA ALA A 114 -14.60 -27.42 -2.04
C ALA A 114 -15.52 -28.60 -2.42
N SER A 115 -16.17 -29.21 -1.43
CA SER A 115 -17.13 -30.33 -1.58
C SER A 115 -18.51 -29.88 -2.08
N THR A 116 -18.97 -28.68 -1.69
CA THR A 116 -20.32 -28.17 -1.94
C THR A 116 -20.41 -27.26 -3.18
N ALA A 117 -19.28 -26.74 -3.65
CA ALA A 117 -19.17 -25.79 -4.75
C ALA A 117 -19.94 -26.21 -6.02
N ASP A 118 -19.77 -27.44 -6.50
CA ASP A 118 -20.41 -27.92 -7.75
C ASP A 118 -21.94 -27.93 -7.67
N SER A 119 -22.50 -28.06 -6.47
CA SER A 119 -23.95 -28.09 -6.27
C SER A 119 -24.56 -26.72 -5.95
N LEU A 120 -23.85 -25.85 -5.25
CA LEU A 120 -24.40 -24.59 -4.76
C LEU A 120 -24.19 -23.41 -5.74
N ILE A 121 -23.07 -23.39 -6.48
CA ILE A 121 -22.76 -22.30 -7.43
C ILE A 121 -23.81 -22.17 -8.55
N PRO A 122 -24.41 -23.25 -9.10
CA PRO A 122 -25.50 -23.13 -10.05
C PRO A 122 -26.72 -22.33 -9.56
N PHE A 123 -27.00 -22.33 -8.24
CA PHE A 123 -28.08 -21.51 -7.67
C PHE A 123 -27.74 -20.02 -7.67
N VAL A 124 -26.46 -19.66 -7.50
CA VAL A 124 -26.00 -18.27 -7.64
C VAL A 124 -26.13 -17.81 -9.09
N VAL A 125 -25.79 -18.66 -10.06
CA VAL A 125 -26.01 -18.37 -11.48
C VAL A 125 -27.50 -18.16 -11.78
N ARG A 126 -28.38 -19.03 -11.26
CA ARG A 126 -29.84 -18.86 -11.39
C ARG A 126 -30.33 -17.56 -10.77
N SER A 127 -29.75 -17.13 -9.65
CA SER A 127 -30.06 -15.84 -9.01
C SER A 127 -29.67 -14.63 -9.85
N CYS A 128 -28.65 -14.73 -10.72
CA CYS A 128 -28.26 -13.66 -11.65
C CYS A 128 -29.36 -13.39 -12.69
N ASP A 129 -30.11 -14.42 -13.08
CA ASP A 129 -31.22 -14.36 -14.04
C ASP A 129 -32.59 -14.06 -13.42
N SER A 130 -32.64 -13.77 -12.13
CA SER A 130 -33.91 -13.51 -11.42
C SER A 130 -34.58 -12.21 -11.88
N ASN A 131 -35.92 -12.21 -11.96
CA ASN A 131 -36.71 -11.01 -12.26
C ASN A 131 -36.56 -9.92 -11.18
N ASP A 132 -36.32 -10.32 -9.93
CA ASP A 132 -36.25 -9.40 -8.79
C ASP A 132 -34.84 -8.76 -8.67
N PRO A 133 -34.71 -7.42 -8.69
CA PRO A 133 -33.42 -6.72 -8.56
C PRO A 133 -32.68 -7.02 -7.25
N TYR A 134 -33.39 -7.28 -6.15
CA TYR A 134 -32.77 -7.56 -4.84
C TYR A 134 -32.02 -8.89 -4.86
N VAL A 135 -32.56 -9.89 -5.57
CA VAL A 135 -31.89 -11.20 -5.76
C VAL A 135 -30.64 -11.04 -6.61
N ARG A 136 -30.72 -10.30 -7.72
CA ARG A 136 -29.57 -10.03 -8.61
C ARG A 136 -28.46 -9.24 -7.91
N LYS A 137 -28.84 -8.22 -7.12
CA LYS A 137 -27.93 -7.44 -6.27
C LYS A 137 -27.16 -8.31 -5.28
N SER A 138 -27.83 -9.29 -4.66
CA SER A 138 -27.18 -10.24 -3.75
C SER A 138 -26.33 -11.28 -4.48
N ALA A 139 -26.72 -11.68 -5.70
CA ALA A 139 -25.93 -12.57 -6.54
C ALA A 139 -24.56 -11.98 -6.90
N ALA A 140 -24.50 -10.69 -7.23
CA ALA A 140 -23.24 -9.98 -7.47
C ALA A 140 -22.24 -10.09 -6.29
N LEU A 141 -22.72 -9.88 -5.06
CA LEU A 141 -21.89 -10.02 -3.87
C LEU A 141 -21.51 -11.47 -3.57
N ALA A 142 -22.39 -12.43 -3.89
CA ALA A 142 -22.08 -13.85 -3.75
C ALA A 142 -20.95 -14.26 -4.71
N ILE A 143 -20.92 -13.72 -5.93
CA ILE A 143 -19.80 -13.93 -6.89
C ILE A 143 -18.48 -13.45 -6.29
N LEU A 144 -18.46 -12.27 -5.64
CA LEU A 144 -17.27 -11.78 -4.94
C LEU A 144 -16.80 -12.75 -3.86
N SER A 145 -17.71 -13.21 -2.99
CA SER A 145 -17.35 -14.16 -1.91
C SER A 145 -16.80 -15.48 -2.47
N ILE A 146 -17.37 -15.99 -3.57
CA ILE A 146 -16.87 -17.18 -4.28
C ILE A 146 -15.45 -16.96 -4.80
N TYR A 147 -15.18 -15.80 -5.38
CA TYR A 147 -13.87 -15.45 -5.90
C TYR A 147 -12.81 -15.36 -4.78
N LEU A 148 -13.15 -14.72 -3.66
CA LEU A 148 -12.27 -14.62 -2.49
C LEU A 148 -11.94 -16.00 -1.89
N PHE A 149 -12.88 -16.94 -1.90
CA PHE A 149 -12.62 -18.33 -1.49
C PHE A 149 -11.68 -19.05 -2.47
N LYS A 150 -12.00 -19.05 -3.76
CA LYS A 150 -11.16 -19.68 -4.78
C LYS A 150 -11.27 -18.99 -6.15
N PRO A 151 -10.24 -18.25 -6.59
CA PRO A 151 -10.26 -17.52 -7.87
C PRO A 151 -10.53 -18.40 -9.10
N SER A 152 -10.12 -19.68 -9.09
CA SER A 152 -10.35 -20.61 -10.22
C SER A 152 -11.83 -20.85 -10.53
N TYR A 153 -12.73 -20.63 -9.56
CA TYR A 153 -14.17 -20.84 -9.76
C TYR A 153 -14.80 -19.79 -10.67
N LEU A 154 -14.20 -18.61 -10.79
CA LEU A 154 -14.68 -17.56 -11.69
C LEU A 154 -14.78 -18.07 -13.13
N GLN A 155 -13.71 -18.70 -13.63
CA GLN A 155 -13.65 -19.27 -14.99
C GLN A 155 -14.40 -20.60 -15.09
N LYS A 156 -14.30 -21.49 -14.07
CA LYS A 156 -14.94 -22.82 -14.10
C LYS A 156 -16.46 -22.71 -14.34
N TYR A 157 -17.12 -21.77 -13.67
CA TYR A 157 -18.58 -21.60 -13.75
C TYR A 157 -19.02 -20.42 -14.61
N LYS A 158 -18.11 -19.77 -15.35
CA LYS A 158 -18.39 -18.60 -16.21
C LYS A 158 -19.06 -17.45 -15.45
N LEU A 159 -18.63 -17.20 -14.21
CA LEU A 159 -19.19 -16.15 -13.35
C LEU A 159 -18.73 -14.75 -13.80
N ASP A 160 -17.62 -14.66 -14.53
CA ASP A 160 -17.15 -13.46 -15.21
C ASP A 160 -18.19 -12.90 -16.21
N ILE A 161 -18.79 -13.77 -17.02
CA ILE A 161 -19.83 -13.40 -18.00
C ILE A 161 -21.09 -12.91 -17.28
N GLN A 162 -21.48 -13.61 -16.20
CA GLN A 162 -22.65 -13.21 -15.41
C GLN A 162 -22.43 -11.87 -14.71
N LEU A 163 -21.23 -11.64 -14.17
CA LEU A 163 -20.88 -10.38 -13.53
C LEU A 163 -20.91 -9.23 -14.54
N LYS A 164 -20.40 -9.41 -15.76
CA LYS A 164 -20.48 -8.40 -16.83
C LYS A 164 -21.93 -8.03 -17.13
N ARG A 165 -22.81 -9.02 -17.26
CA ARG A 165 -24.24 -8.79 -17.50
C ARG A 165 -24.91 -8.04 -16.35
N LEU A 166 -24.52 -8.30 -15.10
CA LEU A 166 -25.04 -7.58 -13.92
C LEU A 166 -24.54 -6.14 -13.84
N VAL A 167 -23.36 -5.82 -14.37
CA VAL A 167 -22.89 -4.42 -14.49
C VAL A 167 -23.69 -3.64 -15.53
N GLU A 168 -24.16 -4.30 -16.58
CA GLU A 168 -25.01 -3.74 -17.64
C GLU A 168 -26.52 -3.85 -17.33
N ASP A 169 -26.89 -4.10 -16.06
CA ASP A 169 -28.29 -4.25 -15.65
C ASP A 169 -29.08 -2.93 -15.77
N MET A 170 -30.37 -3.05 -16.07
CA MET A 170 -31.28 -1.90 -16.15
C MET A 170 -31.45 -1.19 -14.79
N ASN A 171 -31.29 -1.91 -13.67
CA ASN A 171 -31.38 -1.32 -12.34
C ASN A 171 -29.98 -0.88 -11.86
N PRO A 172 -29.76 0.42 -11.61
CA PRO A 172 -28.44 0.93 -11.25
C PRO A 172 -27.95 0.44 -9.88
N ASN A 173 -28.85 0.02 -8.98
CA ASN A 173 -28.45 -0.53 -7.68
C ASN A 173 -27.91 -1.97 -7.77
N VAL A 174 -28.33 -2.72 -8.80
CA VAL A 174 -27.74 -4.03 -9.12
C VAL A 174 -26.36 -3.82 -9.74
N ALA A 175 -26.28 -2.91 -10.71
CA ALA A 175 -25.03 -2.54 -11.35
C ALA A 175 -23.98 -2.05 -10.36
N ALA A 176 -24.35 -1.17 -9.41
CA ALA A 176 -23.43 -0.68 -8.38
C ALA A 176 -22.82 -1.80 -7.51
N ASN A 177 -23.62 -2.79 -7.10
CA ASN A 177 -23.08 -3.93 -6.35
C ASN A 177 -22.20 -4.84 -7.21
N ALA A 178 -22.54 -5.01 -8.49
CA ALA A 178 -21.71 -5.74 -9.44
C ALA A 178 -20.39 -5.01 -9.72
N ILE A 179 -20.42 -3.67 -9.78
CA ILE A 179 -19.24 -2.80 -9.88
C ILE A 179 -18.36 -2.92 -8.64
N SER A 180 -18.95 -2.89 -7.44
CA SER A 180 -18.21 -3.05 -6.19
C SER A 180 -17.52 -4.42 -6.13
N ALA A 181 -18.24 -5.49 -6.50
CA ALA A 181 -17.67 -6.83 -6.66
C ALA A 181 -16.56 -6.87 -7.72
N LEU A 182 -16.75 -6.24 -8.88
CA LEU A 182 -15.77 -6.17 -9.95
C LEU A 182 -14.51 -5.41 -9.53
N ASN A 183 -14.64 -4.27 -8.87
CA ASN A 183 -13.52 -3.46 -8.39
C ASN A 183 -12.65 -4.26 -7.41
N GLU A 184 -13.29 -4.98 -6.49
CA GLU A 184 -12.57 -5.82 -5.53
C GLU A 184 -11.89 -7.02 -6.21
N ILE A 185 -12.59 -7.69 -7.13
CA ILE A 185 -11.99 -8.78 -7.93
C ILE A 185 -10.79 -8.25 -8.71
N ASN A 186 -10.92 -7.10 -9.39
CA ASN A 186 -9.88 -6.47 -10.20
C ASN A 186 -8.66 -6.07 -9.36
N ARG A 187 -8.84 -5.63 -8.12
CA ARG A 187 -7.73 -5.30 -7.19
C ARG A 187 -6.93 -6.53 -6.78
N THR A 188 -7.60 -7.66 -6.58
CA THR A 188 -6.98 -8.91 -6.15
C THR A 188 -6.46 -9.74 -7.33
N SER A 189 -7.03 -9.58 -8.52
CA SER A 189 -6.65 -10.30 -9.74
C SER A 189 -5.46 -9.65 -10.45
N SER A 190 -4.61 -10.45 -11.09
CA SER A 190 -3.50 -9.97 -11.91
C SER A 190 -3.92 -9.29 -13.23
N SER A 191 -5.13 -9.54 -13.71
CA SER A 191 -5.68 -8.93 -14.93
C SER A 191 -7.14 -8.57 -14.72
N PRO A 192 -7.59 -7.39 -15.22
CA PRO A 192 -8.97 -6.98 -15.07
C PRO A 192 -9.92 -7.98 -15.74
N VAL A 193 -11.01 -8.32 -15.06
CA VAL A 193 -12.01 -9.30 -15.56
C VAL A 193 -12.61 -8.84 -16.88
N PHE A 194 -12.92 -7.55 -17.00
CA PHE A 194 -13.24 -6.88 -18.25
C PHE A 194 -13.04 -5.37 -18.13
N GLU A 195 -12.77 -4.71 -19.25
CA GLU A 195 -12.69 -3.25 -19.33
C GLU A 195 -14.08 -2.62 -19.58
N PRO A 196 -14.36 -1.44 -19.00
CA PRO A 196 -15.64 -0.75 -19.21
C PRO A 196 -15.79 -0.32 -20.67
N SER A 197 -16.98 -0.54 -21.26
CA SER A 197 -17.30 0.04 -22.57
C SER A 197 -17.90 1.43 -22.43
N GLU A 198 -17.74 2.29 -23.45
CA GLU A 198 -18.35 3.64 -23.45
C GLU A 198 -19.88 3.54 -23.31
N SER A 199 -20.52 2.54 -23.94
CA SER A 199 -21.95 2.30 -23.80
C SER A 199 -22.36 1.95 -22.36
N THR A 200 -21.55 1.17 -21.65
CA THR A 200 -21.80 0.82 -20.25
C THR A 200 -21.78 2.08 -19.38
N ILE A 201 -20.75 2.93 -19.54
CA ILE A 201 -20.62 4.19 -18.80
C ILE A 201 -21.78 5.14 -19.10
N ASN A 202 -22.15 5.28 -20.36
CA ASN A 202 -23.27 6.12 -20.77
C ASN A 202 -24.61 5.65 -20.16
N ASN A 203 -24.87 4.34 -20.14
CA ASN A 203 -26.08 3.78 -19.54
C ASN A 203 -26.12 3.98 -18.02
N LEU A 204 -24.99 3.75 -17.32
CA LEU A 204 -24.89 3.96 -15.88
C LEU A 204 -25.11 5.43 -15.49
N LEU A 205 -24.52 6.36 -16.23
CA LEU A 205 -24.70 7.79 -16.00
C LEU A 205 -26.13 8.27 -16.33
N ALA A 206 -26.82 7.64 -17.28
CA ALA A 206 -28.21 7.97 -17.59
C ALA A 206 -29.18 7.50 -16.49
N ALA A 207 -28.87 6.39 -15.82
CA ALA A 207 -29.70 5.79 -14.77
C ALA A 207 -29.32 6.24 -13.35
N ILE A 208 -28.28 7.08 -13.18
CA ILE A 208 -27.71 7.43 -11.88
C ILE A 208 -28.74 8.06 -10.92
N ASP A 209 -29.70 8.82 -11.45
CA ASP A 209 -30.75 9.50 -10.70
C ASP A 209 -31.72 8.54 -10.00
N GLN A 210 -31.84 7.31 -10.50
CA GLN A 210 -32.72 6.27 -9.94
C GLN A 210 -32.02 5.43 -8.87
N SER A 211 -30.75 5.72 -8.58
CA SER A 211 -29.93 4.93 -7.67
C SER A 211 -29.79 5.58 -6.30
N THR A 212 -29.61 4.74 -5.28
CA THR A 212 -29.31 5.21 -3.91
C THR A 212 -27.98 5.96 -3.87
N GLU A 213 -27.77 6.81 -2.87
CA GLU A 213 -26.55 7.62 -2.75
C GLU A 213 -25.29 6.73 -2.68
N TRP A 214 -25.38 5.58 -2.02
CA TRP A 214 -24.32 4.57 -1.98
C TRP A 214 -23.99 4.03 -3.38
N SER A 215 -25.02 3.73 -4.17
CA SER A 215 -24.85 3.26 -5.55
C SER A 215 -24.30 4.35 -6.47
N GLN A 216 -24.65 5.61 -6.26
CA GLN A 216 -24.09 6.74 -7.01
C GLN A 216 -22.58 6.86 -6.78
N VAL A 217 -22.12 6.72 -5.54
CA VAL A 217 -20.67 6.73 -5.20
C VAL A 217 -19.93 5.63 -5.95
N GLU A 218 -20.40 4.38 -5.87
CA GLU A 218 -19.77 3.24 -6.55
C GLU A 218 -19.73 3.41 -8.08
N ILE A 219 -20.83 3.92 -8.67
CA ILE A 219 -20.90 4.19 -10.11
C ILE A 219 -19.91 5.28 -10.50
N LEU A 220 -19.87 6.40 -9.76
CA LEU A 220 -18.95 7.50 -10.03
C LEU A 220 -17.50 7.06 -9.90
N ASP A 221 -17.19 6.22 -8.92
CA ASP A 221 -15.84 5.69 -8.69
C ASP A 221 -15.40 4.76 -9.83
N TYR A 222 -16.33 3.96 -10.36
CA TYR A 222 -16.09 3.14 -11.54
C TYR A 222 -15.90 3.98 -12.80
N VAL A 223 -16.71 5.01 -12.99
CA VAL A 223 -16.57 5.96 -14.10
C VAL A 223 -15.23 6.69 -14.02
N ALA A 224 -14.76 7.03 -12.82
CA ALA A 224 -13.49 7.69 -12.61
C ALA A 224 -12.32 6.86 -13.18
N ASN A 225 -12.34 5.54 -12.95
CA ASN A 225 -11.32 4.61 -13.46
C ASN A 225 -11.41 4.32 -14.98
N TYR A 226 -12.43 4.81 -15.68
CA TYR A 226 -12.57 4.62 -17.12
C TYR A 226 -11.60 5.51 -17.89
N ARG A 227 -10.92 4.93 -18.89
CA ARG A 227 -10.04 5.67 -19.78
C ARG A 227 -10.79 6.05 -21.06
N PRO A 228 -11.15 7.34 -21.26
CA PRO A 228 -11.90 7.75 -22.45
C PRO A 228 -11.04 7.65 -23.71
N GLU A 229 -11.65 7.24 -24.82
CA GLU A 229 -10.98 7.14 -26.13
C GLU A 229 -10.74 8.51 -26.78
N SER A 230 -11.59 9.51 -26.46
CA SER A 230 -11.50 10.86 -27.00
C SER A 230 -11.75 11.94 -25.94
N THR A 231 -11.24 13.15 -26.21
CA THR A 231 -11.43 14.33 -25.36
C THR A 231 -12.90 14.75 -25.24
N ASP A 232 -13.70 14.53 -26.29
CA ASP A 232 -15.12 14.87 -26.31
C ASP A 232 -15.95 13.96 -25.40
N VAL A 233 -15.62 12.66 -25.35
CA VAL A 233 -16.26 11.71 -24.42
C VAL A 233 -15.98 12.10 -22.97
N ALA A 234 -14.73 12.47 -22.65
CA ALA A 234 -14.37 12.96 -21.31
C ALA A 234 -15.17 14.21 -20.92
N HIS A 235 -15.36 15.15 -21.85
CA HIS A 235 -16.15 16.36 -21.63
C HIS A 235 -17.64 16.08 -21.43
N ASN A 236 -18.20 15.13 -22.18
CA ASN A 236 -19.59 14.68 -22.02
C ASN A 236 -19.83 14.04 -20.65
N ILE A 237 -18.88 13.21 -20.17
CA ILE A 237 -18.93 12.61 -18.84
C ILE A 237 -18.91 13.70 -17.77
N ILE A 238 -17.98 14.67 -17.85
CA ILE A 238 -17.90 15.80 -16.90
C ILE A 238 -19.22 16.58 -16.88
N SER A 239 -19.82 16.85 -18.04
CA SER A 239 -21.07 17.62 -18.12
C SER A 239 -22.23 16.91 -17.43
N ARG A 240 -22.31 15.57 -17.53
CA ARG A 240 -23.31 14.76 -16.81
C ARG A 240 -23.04 14.71 -15.31
N VAL A 241 -21.80 14.44 -14.92
CA VAL A 241 -21.38 14.36 -13.51
C VAL A 241 -21.51 15.72 -12.80
N SER A 242 -21.41 16.84 -13.53
CA SER A 242 -21.56 18.19 -12.98
C SER A 242 -22.91 18.40 -12.27
N THR A 243 -23.97 17.70 -12.68
CA THR A 243 -25.27 17.74 -12.00
C THR A 243 -25.21 17.23 -10.55
N ARG A 244 -24.25 16.37 -10.22
CA ARG A 244 -24.06 15.73 -8.90
C ARG A 244 -23.17 16.55 -7.97
N LEU A 245 -22.55 17.63 -8.45
CA LEU A 245 -21.70 18.50 -7.63
C LEU A 245 -22.47 19.24 -6.53
N ASN A 246 -23.78 19.48 -6.72
CA ASN A 246 -24.65 20.16 -5.74
C ASN A 246 -25.55 19.19 -4.96
N HIS A 247 -25.09 17.96 -4.73
CA HIS A 247 -25.87 16.95 -4.02
C HIS A 247 -25.85 17.17 -2.49
N LEU A 248 -26.91 16.76 -1.80
CA LEU A 248 -27.03 16.90 -0.32
C LEU A 248 -25.98 16.05 0.42
N ASN A 249 -25.67 14.87 -0.13
CA ASN A 249 -24.68 13.96 0.44
C ASN A 249 -23.25 14.33 -0.01
N SER A 250 -22.41 14.70 0.95
CA SER A 250 -21.01 15.07 0.75
C SER A 250 -20.16 13.98 0.09
N ALA A 251 -20.46 12.70 0.31
CA ALA A 251 -19.73 11.59 -0.32
C ALA A 251 -19.95 11.58 -1.85
N VAL A 252 -21.19 11.80 -2.30
CA VAL A 252 -21.52 11.91 -3.73
C VAL A 252 -20.81 13.11 -4.35
N VAL A 253 -20.78 14.24 -3.65
CA VAL A 253 -20.08 15.46 -4.09
C VAL A 253 -18.58 15.20 -4.25
N LEU A 254 -17.92 14.58 -3.26
CA LEU A 254 -16.49 14.26 -3.33
C LEU A 254 -16.16 13.25 -4.44
N SER A 255 -16.98 12.21 -4.63
CA SER A 255 -16.82 11.27 -5.75
C SER A 255 -17.04 11.93 -7.10
N ALA A 256 -18.02 12.83 -7.23
CA ALA A 256 -18.26 13.59 -8.45
C ALA A 256 -17.07 14.52 -8.77
N ILE A 257 -16.52 15.20 -7.75
CA ILE A 257 -15.32 16.04 -7.88
C ILE A 257 -14.13 15.19 -8.34
N ARG A 258 -13.89 14.04 -7.69
CA ARG A 258 -12.82 13.11 -8.08
C ARG A 258 -12.98 12.66 -9.53
N CYS A 259 -14.18 12.24 -9.93
CA CYS A 259 -14.46 11.86 -11.31
C CYS A 259 -14.17 13.00 -12.29
N CYS A 260 -14.62 14.22 -12.00
CA CYS A 260 -14.35 15.39 -12.84
C CYS A 260 -12.85 15.69 -12.98
N LEU A 261 -12.09 15.61 -11.88
CA LEU A 261 -10.65 15.87 -11.87
C LEU A 261 -9.86 14.78 -12.60
N GLN A 262 -10.26 13.51 -12.48
CA GLN A 262 -9.67 12.42 -13.25
C GLN A 262 -9.96 12.58 -14.73
N MET A 263 -11.19 12.88 -15.13
CA MET A 263 -11.54 13.12 -16.53
C MET A 263 -10.80 14.33 -17.12
N ASN A 264 -10.58 15.38 -16.33
CA ASN A 264 -9.78 16.54 -16.74
C ASN A 264 -8.34 16.18 -17.12
N SER A 265 -7.75 15.13 -16.52
CA SER A 265 -6.38 14.70 -16.85
C SER A 265 -6.24 14.21 -18.30
N PHE A 266 -7.35 13.84 -18.95
CA PHE A 266 -7.40 13.42 -20.36
C PHE A 266 -7.74 14.56 -21.33
N ILE A 267 -8.07 15.75 -20.85
CA ILE A 267 -8.43 16.91 -21.68
C ILE A 267 -7.17 17.72 -22.00
N THR A 268 -6.91 17.94 -23.28
CA THR A 268 -5.76 18.73 -23.77
C THR A 268 -6.04 20.24 -23.84
N ASP A 269 -7.30 20.65 -23.91
CA ASP A 269 -7.70 22.07 -24.04
C ASP A 269 -7.70 22.79 -22.67
N PRO A 270 -6.79 23.77 -22.45
CA PRO A 270 -6.66 24.46 -21.17
C PRO A 270 -7.89 25.29 -20.79
N SER A 271 -8.67 25.79 -21.76
CA SER A 271 -9.88 26.57 -21.48
C SER A 271 -10.97 25.71 -20.86
N LYS A 272 -11.19 24.50 -21.39
CA LYS A 272 -12.15 23.54 -20.85
C LYS A 272 -11.71 23.02 -19.48
N VAL A 273 -10.41 22.79 -19.26
CA VAL A 273 -9.87 22.41 -17.96
C VAL A 273 -10.14 23.48 -16.91
N HIS A 274 -9.89 24.76 -17.25
CA HIS A 274 -10.18 25.87 -16.36
C HIS A 274 -11.67 25.97 -16.01
N GLU A 275 -12.56 25.81 -16.99
CA GLU A 275 -14.01 25.80 -16.77
C GLU A 275 -14.44 24.70 -15.80
N THR A 276 -13.97 23.46 -15.97
CA THR A 276 -14.29 22.36 -15.05
C THR A 276 -13.77 22.64 -13.64
N LEU A 277 -12.55 23.18 -13.51
CA LEU A 277 -11.98 23.52 -12.20
C LEU A 277 -12.81 24.59 -11.48
N MET A 278 -13.26 25.63 -12.20
CA MET A 278 -14.14 26.66 -11.63
C MET A 278 -15.48 26.08 -11.17
N ARG A 279 -16.05 25.11 -11.89
CA ARG A 279 -17.28 24.41 -11.47
C ARG A 279 -17.07 23.55 -10.22
N VAL A 280 -15.87 23.00 -10.00
CA VAL A 280 -15.52 22.18 -8.82
C VAL A 280 -15.23 23.03 -7.57
N GLY A 281 -14.77 24.28 -7.73
CA GLY A 281 -14.38 25.14 -6.62
C GLY A 281 -15.53 25.46 -5.65
N LEU A 282 -16.70 25.89 -6.16
CA LEU A 282 -17.85 26.26 -5.33
C LEU A 282 -18.40 25.08 -4.48
N PRO A 283 -18.61 23.87 -5.05
CA PRO A 283 -18.98 22.69 -4.27
C PRO A 283 -18.05 22.39 -3.10
N LEU A 284 -16.73 22.46 -3.32
CA LEU A 284 -15.74 22.22 -2.26
C LEU A 284 -15.85 23.23 -1.12
N VAL A 285 -16.06 24.50 -1.47
CA VAL A 285 -16.30 25.56 -0.47
C VAL A 285 -17.61 25.33 0.28
N SER A 286 -18.67 24.90 -0.41
CA SER A 286 -19.94 24.55 0.24
C SER A 286 -19.80 23.43 1.26
N LEU A 287 -18.88 22.47 1.05
CA LEU A 287 -18.63 21.39 2.00
C LEU A 287 -18.08 21.88 3.34
N LEU A 288 -17.46 23.07 3.38
CA LEU A 288 -16.94 23.70 4.61
C LEU A 288 -18.04 24.16 5.57
N ASN A 289 -19.31 24.20 5.15
CA ASN A 289 -20.43 24.57 6.01
C ASN A 289 -21.06 23.37 6.75
N ASN A 290 -20.51 22.16 6.60
CA ASN A 290 -21.02 20.94 7.23
C ASN A 290 -20.40 20.68 8.62
N ILE A 291 -20.65 19.50 9.19
CA ILE A 291 -20.00 19.03 10.43
C ILE A 291 -18.47 19.00 10.31
N PRO A 292 -17.72 19.21 11.41
CA PRO A 292 -16.25 19.34 11.38
C PRO A 292 -15.50 18.21 10.67
N GLN A 293 -15.99 16.97 10.73
CA GLN A 293 -15.37 15.81 10.07
C GLN A 293 -15.41 15.93 8.54
N ILE A 294 -16.53 16.42 8.00
CA ILE A 294 -16.69 16.65 6.56
C ILE A 294 -15.87 17.86 6.14
N GLN A 295 -15.87 18.94 6.95
CA GLN A 295 -15.02 20.12 6.71
C GLN A 295 -13.55 19.72 6.60
N TYR A 296 -13.06 18.90 7.53
CA TYR A 296 -11.66 18.44 7.53
C TYR A 296 -11.30 17.68 6.25
N SER A 297 -12.17 16.77 5.79
CA SER A 297 -11.98 16.05 4.53
C SER A 297 -11.97 16.99 3.31
N ALA A 298 -12.86 17.99 3.30
CA ALA A 298 -12.89 19.00 2.26
C ALA A 298 -11.63 19.88 2.27
N ILE A 299 -11.17 20.34 3.44
CA ILE A 299 -9.96 21.16 3.61
C ILE A 299 -8.73 20.41 3.10
N LYS A 300 -8.55 19.13 3.46
CA LYS A 300 -7.43 18.32 2.96
C LYS A 300 -7.49 18.11 1.45
N SER A 301 -8.69 17.96 0.89
CA SER A 301 -8.88 17.89 -0.57
C SER A 301 -8.54 19.22 -1.26
N ILE A 302 -8.96 20.34 -0.67
CA ILE A 302 -8.64 21.69 -1.16
C ILE A 302 -7.14 21.97 -1.06
N TYR A 303 -6.47 21.52 0.00
CA TYR A 303 -5.02 21.65 0.15
C TYR A 303 -4.25 21.05 -1.03
N ILE A 304 -4.59 19.82 -1.43
CA ILE A 304 -3.96 19.14 -2.59
C ILE A 304 -4.30 19.84 -3.90
N LEU A 305 -5.52 20.36 -4.04
CA LEU A 305 -5.93 21.14 -5.21
C LEU A 305 -5.20 22.47 -5.28
N ALA A 306 -5.01 23.17 -4.15
CA ALA A 306 -4.29 24.43 -4.08
C ALA A 306 -2.82 24.26 -4.47
N GLN A 307 -2.20 23.11 -4.14
CA GLN A 307 -0.83 22.82 -4.56
C GLN A 307 -0.68 22.68 -6.07
N ASN A 308 -1.61 21.99 -6.73
CA ASN A 308 -1.56 21.77 -8.18
C ASN A 308 -2.14 22.94 -8.99
N TYR A 309 -3.12 23.67 -8.43
CA TYR A 309 -3.90 24.72 -9.09
C TYR A 309 -4.03 25.98 -8.22
N ARG A 310 -2.89 26.61 -7.85
CA ARG A 310 -2.82 27.80 -6.96
C ARG A 310 -3.76 28.95 -7.33
N LYS A 311 -4.08 29.12 -8.62
CA LYS A 311 -4.95 30.20 -9.11
C LYS A 311 -6.45 29.96 -8.89
N LEU A 312 -6.86 28.76 -8.46
CA LEU A 312 -8.29 28.42 -8.33
C LEU A 312 -8.99 29.21 -7.22
N PHE A 313 -8.32 29.39 -6.08
CA PHE A 313 -8.91 29.97 -4.85
C PHE A 313 -8.24 31.29 -4.42
N SER A 314 -7.40 31.88 -5.28
CA SER A 314 -6.57 33.02 -4.90
C SER A 314 -7.36 34.29 -4.52
N SER A 315 -8.62 34.40 -4.96
CA SER A 315 -9.50 35.55 -4.68
C SER A 315 -10.24 35.46 -3.33
N GLU A 316 -10.37 34.28 -2.73
CA GLU A 316 -11.30 34.01 -1.62
C GLU A 316 -10.65 33.39 -0.37
N VAL A 317 -9.41 33.77 -0.05
CA VAL A 317 -8.68 33.21 1.12
C VAL A 317 -9.43 33.41 2.44
N ALA A 318 -10.23 34.47 2.57
CA ALA A 318 -10.99 34.77 3.80
C ALA A 318 -12.02 33.69 4.18
N ILE A 319 -12.48 32.88 3.22
CA ILE A 319 -13.43 31.77 3.49
C ILE A 319 -12.77 30.71 4.39
N PHE A 320 -11.45 30.59 4.32
CA PHE A 320 -10.67 29.60 5.05
C PHE A 320 -10.21 30.08 6.41
N PHE A 321 -10.53 31.31 6.81
CA PHE A 321 -10.21 31.81 8.14
C PHE A 321 -10.90 30.96 9.22
N CYS A 322 -10.19 30.78 10.32
CA CYS A 322 -10.60 29.96 11.45
C CYS A 322 -11.70 30.68 12.23
N LYS A 323 -12.79 29.97 12.52
CA LYS A 323 -13.82 30.43 13.45
C LYS A 323 -13.44 30.04 14.87
N TYR A 324 -13.99 30.74 15.86
CA TYR A 324 -13.74 30.44 17.27
C TYR A 324 -14.14 28.99 17.63
N ASP A 325 -15.31 28.56 17.16
CA ASP A 325 -15.91 27.24 17.42
C ASP A 325 -15.26 26.08 16.62
N ASP A 326 -14.32 26.38 15.71
CA ASP A 326 -13.66 25.33 14.94
C ASP A 326 -12.77 24.48 15.88
N PRO A 327 -12.79 23.14 15.76
CA PRO A 327 -11.89 22.30 16.55
C PRO A 327 -10.44 22.47 16.08
N GLU A 328 -9.50 22.25 16.99
CA GLU A 328 -8.06 22.46 16.77
C GLU A 328 -7.54 21.83 15.48
N TYR A 329 -7.85 20.56 15.21
CA TYR A 329 -7.40 19.86 13.99
C TYR A 329 -7.93 20.50 12.69
N VAL A 330 -9.11 21.13 12.70
CA VAL A 330 -9.64 21.91 11.56
C VAL A 330 -8.88 23.21 11.42
N LYS A 331 -8.60 23.92 12.52
CA LYS A 331 -7.83 25.17 12.52
C LYS A 331 -6.43 24.95 11.94
N LEU A 332 -5.74 23.89 12.37
CA LEU A 332 -4.41 23.53 11.86
C LEU A 332 -4.46 23.22 10.35
N ALA A 333 -5.47 22.46 9.89
CA ALA A 333 -5.61 22.15 8.47
C ALA A 333 -5.98 23.38 7.61
N LYS A 334 -6.76 24.32 8.14
CA LYS A 334 -7.07 25.60 7.48
C LYS A 334 -5.81 26.45 7.32
N LEU A 335 -4.95 26.49 8.33
CA LEU A 335 -3.68 27.21 8.29
C LEU A 335 -2.78 26.70 7.15
N ASP A 336 -2.67 25.38 6.96
CA ASP A 336 -1.93 24.77 5.83
C ASP A 336 -2.47 25.29 4.47
N VAL A 337 -3.80 25.37 4.33
CA VAL A 337 -4.46 25.85 3.10
C VAL A 337 -4.26 27.35 2.90
N ILE A 338 -4.37 28.16 3.96
CA ILE A 338 -4.16 29.62 3.92
C ILE A 338 -2.74 29.93 3.43
N LEU A 339 -1.73 29.21 3.95
CA LEU A 339 -0.34 29.35 3.51
C LEU A 339 -0.15 28.97 2.05
N ALA A 340 -0.74 27.85 1.61
CA ALA A 340 -0.66 27.40 0.22
C ALA A 340 -1.30 28.37 -0.79
N MET A 341 -2.30 29.16 -0.36
CA MET A 341 -2.99 30.14 -1.20
C MET A 341 -2.45 31.58 -1.03
N CYS A 342 -1.46 31.79 -0.16
CA CYS A 342 -0.88 33.10 0.08
C CYS A 342 -0.15 33.62 -1.17
N ASN A 343 -0.39 34.88 -1.51
CA ASN A 343 0.20 35.57 -2.66
C ASN A 343 0.49 37.04 -2.32
N SER A 344 1.21 37.73 -3.21
CA SER A 344 1.60 39.14 -2.99
C SER A 344 0.41 40.10 -2.83
N ALA A 345 -0.79 39.75 -3.31
CA ALA A 345 -1.98 40.59 -3.20
C ALA A 345 -2.75 40.39 -1.89
N ASN A 346 -2.73 39.20 -1.30
CA ASN A 346 -3.50 38.85 -0.10
C ASN A 346 -2.65 38.75 1.18
N VAL A 347 -1.32 38.75 1.08
CA VAL A 347 -0.38 38.57 2.20
C VAL A 347 -0.67 39.48 3.40
N GLY A 348 -1.03 40.75 3.15
CA GLY A 348 -1.35 41.69 4.24
C GLY A 348 -2.58 41.29 5.06
N LYS A 349 -3.62 40.74 4.41
CA LYS A 349 -4.82 40.25 5.10
C LYS A 349 -4.52 38.97 5.88
N VAL A 350 -3.76 38.06 5.26
CA VAL A 350 -3.34 36.80 5.91
C VAL A 350 -2.47 37.08 7.14
N LEU A 351 -1.52 38.01 7.04
CA LEU A 351 -0.67 38.39 8.16
C LEU A 351 -1.46 38.97 9.34
N ALA A 352 -2.43 39.85 9.08
CA ALA A 352 -3.29 40.40 10.12
C ALA A 352 -4.07 39.29 10.86
N GLU A 353 -4.60 38.33 10.11
CA GLU A 353 -5.36 37.22 10.67
C GLU A 353 -4.47 36.24 11.47
N LEU A 354 -3.30 35.87 10.94
CA LEU A 354 -2.34 35.02 11.65
C LEU A 354 -1.84 35.65 12.94
N TYR A 355 -1.74 36.99 12.97
CA TYR A 355 -1.38 37.72 14.18
C TYR A 355 -2.45 37.61 15.26
N GLU A 356 -3.73 37.71 14.91
CA GLU A 356 -4.84 37.44 15.84
C GLU A 356 -4.80 36.00 16.35
N TYR A 357 -4.49 35.03 15.49
CA TYR A 357 -4.35 33.62 15.89
C TYR A 357 -3.21 33.39 16.89
N ALA A 358 -2.10 34.12 16.74
CA ALA A 358 -0.97 34.06 17.66
C ALA A 358 -1.29 34.60 19.07
N GLN A 359 -2.40 35.31 19.26
CA GLN A 359 -2.83 35.83 20.56
C GLN A 359 -3.80 34.91 21.32
N GLN A 360 -4.29 33.84 20.68
CA GLN A 360 -5.22 32.89 21.29
C GLN A 360 -4.57 32.07 22.42
N GLU A 361 -5.37 31.17 23.02
CA GLU A 361 -4.94 30.35 24.17
C GLU A 361 -4.38 28.97 23.77
N ASP A 362 -4.72 28.47 22.60
CA ASP A 362 -4.32 27.15 22.11
C ASP A 362 -2.82 27.13 21.71
N ILE A 363 -2.03 26.35 22.45
CA ILE A 363 -0.56 26.34 22.35
C ILE A 363 -0.09 25.86 20.97
N GLU A 364 -0.63 24.76 20.45
CA GLU A 364 -0.15 24.20 19.17
C GLU A 364 -0.57 25.11 18.00
N PHE A 365 -1.80 25.62 18.04
CA PHE A 365 -2.30 26.54 17.03
C PHE A 365 -1.55 27.87 17.00
N VAL A 366 -1.25 28.45 18.17
CA VAL A 366 -0.44 29.67 18.30
C VAL A 366 0.97 29.44 17.74
N ARG A 367 1.63 28.32 18.09
CA ARG A 367 2.96 28.01 17.57
C ARG A 367 2.98 27.90 16.04
N LYS A 368 2.03 27.17 15.44
CA LYS A 368 1.95 27.08 13.98
C LYS A 368 1.63 28.42 13.33
N SER A 369 0.84 29.28 13.97
CA SER A 369 0.53 30.63 13.47
C SER A 369 1.76 31.53 13.46
N ILE A 370 2.59 31.47 14.50
CA ILE A 370 3.86 32.20 14.56
C ILE A 370 4.84 31.67 13.51
N SER A 371 4.94 30.34 13.38
CA SER A 371 5.75 29.69 12.35
C SER A 371 5.32 30.13 10.94
N ALA A 372 4.01 30.21 10.68
CA ALA A 372 3.42 30.69 9.43
C ALA A 372 3.80 32.16 9.12
N ILE A 373 3.79 33.04 10.13
CA ILE A 373 4.27 34.44 9.98
C ILE A 373 5.74 34.46 9.56
N GLY A 374 6.56 33.58 10.14
CA GLY A 374 7.96 33.40 9.78
C GLY A 374 8.15 32.96 8.33
N GLN A 375 7.41 31.95 7.89
CA GLN A 375 7.48 31.46 6.51
C GLN A 375 7.06 32.54 5.50
N ILE A 376 6.02 33.33 5.81
CA ILE A 376 5.61 34.48 5.00
C ILE A 376 6.74 35.52 4.91
N ALA A 377 7.44 35.78 6.01
CA ALA A 377 8.57 36.72 6.02
C ALA A 377 9.73 36.24 5.14
N ILE A 378 9.97 34.93 5.05
CA ILE A 378 11.04 34.34 4.23
C ILE A 378 10.70 34.37 2.75
N GLU A 379 9.45 34.06 2.39
CA GLU A 379 8.99 34.01 0.99
C GLU A 379 8.77 35.41 0.41
N PHE A 380 8.08 36.30 1.14
CA PHE A 380 7.66 37.61 0.64
C PHE A 380 8.47 38.75 1.28
N GLU A 381 9.53 39.20 0.59
CA GLU A 381 10.40 40.29 1.09
C GLU A 381 9.64 41.59 1.39
N VAL A 382 8.57 41.90 0.63
CA VAL A 382 7.72 43.09 0.85
C VAL A 382 6.98 43.02 2.18
N ALA A 383 6.60 41.82 2.64
CA ALA A 383 5.86 41.62 3.90
C ALA A 383 6.79 41.44 5.11
N ALA A 384 8.08 41.16 4.90
CA ALA A 384 9.04 40.86 5.96
C ALA A 384 9.13 41.96 7.05
N PRO A 385 9.16 43.27 6.76
CA PRO A 385 9.19 44.30 7.81
C PRO A 385 7.96 44.24 8.73
N SER A 386 6.77 44.10 8.16
CA SER A 386 5.53 43.99 8.93
C SER A 386 5.48 42.71 9.76
N CYS A 387 5.96 41.58 9.24
CA CYS A 387 6.09 40.34 10.02
C CYS A 387 7.03 40.53 11.22
N VAL A 388 8.17 41.19 11.02
CA VAL A 388 9.15 41.48 12.07
C VAL A 388 8.55 42.35 13.16
N ASP A 389 7.85 43.43 12.82
CA ASP A 389 7.18 44.30 13.80
C ASP A 389 6.18 43.51 14.67
N LYS A 390 5.43 42.60 14.03
CA LYS A 390 4.48 41.72 14.73
C LYS A 390 5.17 40.69 15.62
N ILE A 391 6.29 40.11 15.20
CA ILE A 391 7.09 39.20 16.05
C ILE A 391 7.63 39.95 17.28
N VAL A 392 8.13 41.18 17.11
CA VAL A 392 8.61 42.01 18.23
C VAL A 392 7.47 42.32 19.21
N GLU A 393 6.26 42.56 18.71
CA GLU A 393 5.07 42.75 19.54
C GLU A 393 4.71 41.47 20.32
N LEU A 394 4.78 40.29 19.68
CA LEU A 394 4.51 39.00 20.33
C LEU A 394 5.52 38.64 21.42
N VAL A 395 6.82 38.93 21.21
CA VAL A 395 7.86 38.70 22.23
C VAL A 395 7.59 39.54 23.49
N LYS A 396 7.03 40.74 23.34
CA LYS A 396 6.65 41.60 24.49
C LYS A 396 5.47 41.07 25.30
N ASN A 397 4.68 40.13 24.77
CA ASN A 397 3.51 39.58 25.47
C ASN A 397 3.87 38.60 26.62
N LYS A 398 5.17 38.30 26.84
CA LYS A 398 5.71 37.53 27.98
C LYS A 398 5.11 36.13 28.21
N LYS A 399 4.56 35.49 27.18
CA LYS A 399 4.14 34.08 27.23
C LYS A 399 5.29 33.18 26.78
N ASP A 400 5.73 32.25 27.63
CA ASP A 400 6.94 31.44 27.38
C ASP A 400 6.88 30.65 26.06
N TYR A 401 5.76 29.98 25.76
CA TYR A 401 5.64 29.19 24.53
C TYR A 401 5.58 30.04 23.25
N VAL A 402 5.15 31.31 23.33
CA VAL A 402 5.15 32.28 22.22
C VAL A 402 6.57 32.76 21.95
N ILE A 403 7.29 33.13 23.02
CA ILE A 403 8.68 33.57 22.95
C ILE A 403 9.54 32.47 22.32
N GLN A 404 9.41 31.23 22.79
CA GLN A 404 10.18 30.09 22.28
C GLN A 404 10.00 29.91 20.77
N GLU A 405 8.77 30.04 20.26
CA GLU A 405 8.51 29.93 18.81
C GLU A 405 9.01 31.16 18.04
N CYS A 406 8.86 32.36 18.61
CA CYS A 406 9.40 33.60 18.02
C CYS A 406 10.92 33.54 17.86
N ILE A 407 11.65 32.91 18.79
CA ILE A 407 13.11 32.72 18.70
C ILE A 407 13.46 31.84 17.49
N ILE A 408 12.74 30.74 17.28
CA ILE A 408 12.96 29.84 16.14
C ILE A 408 12.74 30.61 14.83
N VAL A 409 11.62 31.33 14.72
CA VAL A 409 11.29 32.12 13.54
C VAL A 409 12.31 33.24 13.30
N ALA A 410 12.75 33.94 14.35
CA ALA A 410 13.75 35.00 14.24
C ALA A 410 15.08 34.45 13.72
N ALA A 411 15.51 33.27 14.17
CA ALA A 411 16.71 32.62 13.65
C ALA A 411 16.61 32.38 12.14
N ASP A 412 15.46 31.93 11.64
CA ASP A 412 15.25 31.69 10.21
C ASP A 412 15.21 33.01 9.41
N ILE A 413 14.60 34.07 9.97
CA ILE A 413 14.62 35.42 9.37
C ILE A 413 16.06 35.95 9.28
N PHE A 414 16.89 35.77 10.31
CA PHE A 414 18.30 36.19 10.27
C PHE A 414 19.13 35.40 9.25
N ARG A 415 18.83 34.11 9.05
CA ARG A 415 19.45 33.29 8.01
C ARG A 415 19.04 33.73 6.60
N ARG A 416 17.80 34.20 6.42
CA ARG A 416 17.31 34.75 5.13
C ARG A 416 17.84 36.16 4.85
N TYR A 417 17.84 37.02 5.86
CA TYR A 417 18.23 38.42 5.77
C TYR A 417 19.40 38.75 6.72
N PRO A 418 20.63 38.33 6.38
CA PRO A 418 21.80 38.61 7.21
C PRO A 418 21.95 40.11 7.49
N ASN A 419 22.23 40.45 8.75
CA ASN A 419 22.43 41.83 9.23
C ASN A 419 21.27 42.82 9.03
N LYS A 420 20.08 42.38 8.60
CA LYS A 420 18.85 43.18 8.60
C LYS A 420 17.99 42.84 9.83
N TYR A 421 17.04 43.72 10.16
CA TYR A 421 16.06 43.50 11.24
C TYR A 421 16.66 43.24 12.63
N LEU A 422 17.81 43.86 12.94
CA LEU A 422 18.51 43.71 14.22
C LEU A 422 17.70 44.20 15.44
N GLY A 423 16.63 44.96 15.22
CA GLY A 423 15.72 45.41 16.29
C GLY A 423 15.04 44.27 17.06
N ILE A 424 15.04 43.04 16.53
CA ILE A 424 14.52 41.85 17.21
C ILE A 424 15.48 41.33 18.29
N LEU A 425 16.79 41.59 18.17
CA LEU A 425 17.82 41.02 19.06
C LEU A 425 17.61 41.40 20.53
N ALA A 426 17.43 42.69 20.82
CA ALA A 426 17.27 43.16 22.20
C ALA A 426 16.03 42.57 22.89
N PRO A 427 14.82 42.56 22.28
CA PRO A 427 13.66 41.85 22.82
C PRO A 427 13.88 40.36 23.06
N ILE A 428 14.56 39.65 22.14
CA ILE A 428 14.82 38.21 22.27
C ILE A 428 15.83 37.91 23.38
N CYS A 429 16.94 38.66 23.46
CA CYS A 429 17.92 38.50 24.52
C CYS A 429 17.32 38.84 25.90
N GLY A 430 16.46 39.85 25.99
CA GLY A 430 15.71 40.14 27.22
C GLY A 430 14.73 39.03 27.62
N ALA A 431 14.36 38.14 26.69
CA ALA A 431 13.47 37.03 26.98
C ALA A 431 14.19 35.80 27.59
N LEU A 432 15.53 35.81 27.70
CA LEU A 432 16.31 34.78 28.39
C LEU A 432 16.04 34.70 29.89
N GLU A 433 15.44 35.74 30.49
CA GLU A 433 14.95 35.68 31.88
C GLU A 433 13.82 34.63 32.05
N HIS A 434 13.16 34.23 30.95
CA HIS A 434 12.10 33.24 30.94
C HIS A 434 12.62 31.83 30.67
N ARG A 435 11.89 30.82 31.14
CA ARG A 435 12.26 29.42 31.00
C ARG A 435 12.12 28.94 29.55
N ILE A 436 13.23 28.51 28.93
CA ILE A 436 13.26 27.94 27.57
C ILE A 436 13.31 26.41 27.66
N ASP A 437 12.15 25.76 27.55
CA ASP A 437 12.06 24.29 27.62
C ASP A 437 12.18 23.60 26.25
N ASN A 438 11.78 24.25 25.16
CA ASN A 438 11.83 23.65 23.83
C ASN A 438 13.26 23.58 23.30
N HIS A 439 13.76 22.37 23.05
CA HIS A 439 15.11 22.12 22.52
C HIS A 439 15.39 22.88 21.20
N ARG A 440 14.40 23.00 20.30
CA ARG A 440 14.56 23.76 19.05
C ARG A 440 14.78 25.25 19.30
N ALA A 441 14.06 25.81 20.28
CA ALA A 441 14.20 27.21 20.66
C ALA A 441 15.56 27.46 21.32
N LYS A 442 16.04 26.57 22.19
CA LYS A 442 17.39 26.63 22.76
C LYS A 442 18.47 26.61 21.66
N ALA A 443 18.39 25.67 20.72
CA ALA A 443 19.35 25.57 19.62
C ALA A 443 19.33 26.82 18.72
N ALA A 444 18.14 27.35 18.40
CA ALA A 444 17.98 28.59 17.65
C ALA A 444 18.57 29.79 18.42
N MET A 445 18.40 29.83 19.74
CA MET A 445 18.94 30.88 20.59
C MET A 445 20.47 30.85 20.65
N ALA A 446 21.07 29.68 20.87
CA ALA A 446 22.51 29.48 20.81
C ALA A 446 23.08 29.95 19.46
N PHE A 447 22.40 29.63 18.36
CA PHE A 447 22.75 30.14 17.03
C PHE A 447 22.73 31.67 16.95
N ILE A 448 21.67 32.34 17.44
CA ILE A 448 21.55 33.80 17.42
C ILE A 448 22.68 34.45 18.22
N ILE A 449 22.95 33.96 19.43
CA ILE A 449 24.00 34.50 20.30
C ILE A 449 25.39 34.31 19.67
N GLY A 450 25.68 33.12 19.16
CA GLY A 450 26.97 32.84 18.50
C GLY A 450 27.17 33.62 17.20
N GLU A 451 26.11 33.89 16.45
CA GLU A 451 26.17 34.66 15.20
C GLU A 451 26.34 36.16 15.42
N PHE A 452 25.69 36.71 16.45
CA PHE A 452 25.68 38.15 16.76
C PHE A 452 26.50 38.50 18.01
N CYS A 453 27.44 37.64 18.42
CA CYS A 453 28.26 37.86 19.62
C CYS A 453 29.06 39.18 19.60
N SER A 454 29.40 39.71 18.42
CA SER A 454 30.05 41.03 18.31
C SER A 454 29.13 42.23 18.61
N LYS A 455 27.81 42.02 18.62
CA LYS A 455 26.80 43.05 18.87
C LYS A 455 26.10 42.90 20.23
N ILE A 456 26.33 41.78 20.92
CA ILE A 456 25.74 41.48 22.22
C ILE A 456 26.84 41.64 23.27
N GLU A 457 26.71 42.64 24.16
CA GLU A 457 27.77 43.01 25.11
C GLU A 457 28.09 41.88 26.12
N ASN A 458 27.08 41.15 26.60
CA ASN A 458 27.23 40.08 27.61
C ASN A 458 27.10 38.67 27.01
N ALA A 459 27.58 38.44 25.78
CA ALA A 459 27.39 37.16 25.09
C ALA A 459 28.05 35.97 25.81
N GLY A 460 29.22 36.18 26.44
CA GLY A 460 29.97 35.15 27.17
C GLY A 460 29.19 34.60 28.36
N ASP A 461 28.82 35.48 29.30
CA ASP A 461 28.02 35.13 30.50
C ASP A 461 26.70 34.44 30.14
N ILE A 462 26.04 34.90 29.07
CA ILE A 462 24.78 34.31 28.60
C ILE A 462 25.00 32.88 28.08
N LEU A 463 26.09 32.63 27.35
CA LEU A 463 26.43 31.31 26.84
C LEU A 463 26.79 30.36 27.99
N GLU A 464 27.60 30.82 28.93
CA GLU A 464 28.06 30.05 30.08
C GLU A 464 26.87 29.57 30.92
N VAL A 465 26.09 30.50 31.48
CA VAL A 465 25.02 30.22 32.44
C VAL A 465 23.85 29.44 31.82
N ASN A 466 23.48 29.73 30.57
CA ASN A 466 22.26 29.16 29.99
C ASN A 466 22.50 27.92 29.12
N PHE A 467 23.73 27.68 28.66
CA PHE A 467 24.00 26.61 27.71
C PHE A 467 25.22 25.73 28.07
N VAL A 468 26.29 26.29 28.62
CA VAL A 468 27.50 25.51 28.97
C VAL A 468 27.27 24.72 30.26
N ASP A 469 26.71 25.35 31.30
CA ASP A 469 26.40 24.71 32.59
C ASP A 469 25.47 23.48 32.44
N GLY A 470 24.51 23.56 31.52
CA GLY A 470 23.54 22.51 31.22
C GLY A 470 23.91 21.57 30.06
N PHE A 471 25.12 21.70 29.50
CA PHE A 471 25.48 21.09 28.21
C PHE A 471 25.30 19.57 28.17
N LEU A 472 25.63 18.85 29.25
CA LEU A 472 25.55 17.39 29.32
C LEU A 472 24.10 16.88 29.44
N GLU A 473 23.20 17.71 29.95
CA GLU A 473 21.78 17.37 30.14
C GLU A 473 20.92 17.68 28.91
N ASP A 474 21.43 18.54 28.01
CA ASP A 474 20.73 18.98 26.80
C ASP A 474 20.72 17.92 25.67
N THR A 475 19.80 18.08 24.72
CA THR A 475 19.68 17.20 23.56
C THR A 475 20.80 17.44 22.54
N TYR A 476 21.07 16.44 21.69
CA TYR A 476 22.20 16.46 20.76
C TYR A 476 22.22 17.68 19.80
N ASP A 477 21.05 18.18 19.39
CA ASP A 477 20.91 19.32 18.51
C ASP A 477 21.26 20.65 19.22
N VAL A 478 20.89 20.78 20.50
CA VAL A 478 21.29 21.91 21.35
C VAL A 478 22.79 21.85 21.62
N GLN A 479 23.33 20.68 21.97
CA GLN A 479 24.77 20.49 22.19
C GLN A 479 25.59 20.91 20.96
N LEU A 480 25.18 20.49 19.76
CA LEU A 480 25.84 20.92 18.52
C LEU A 480 25.75 22.43 18.30
N ALA A 481 24.57 23.02 18.53
CA ALA A 481 24.38 24.47 18.37
C ALA A 481 25.23 25.27 19.37
N THR A 482 25.29 24.85 20.64
CA THR A 482 26.11 25.46 21.69
C THR A 482 27.60 25.35 21.35
N LEU A 483 28.06 24.17 20.93
CA LEU A 483 29.45 23.96 20.51
C LEU A 483 29.83 24.91 19.37
N THR A 484 28.99 25.04 18.34
CA THR A 484 29.22 26.01 17.25
C THR A 484 29.15 27.46 17.75
N ALA A 485 28.23 27.79 18.66
CA ALA A 485 28.08 29.14 19.19
C ALA A 485 29.29 29.60 20.02
N VAL A 486 29.78 28.75 20.93
CA VAL A 486 30.99 29.02 21.72
C VAL A 486 32.21 29.11 20.82
N THR A 487 32.31 28.26 19.80
CA THR A 487 33.40 28.36 18.82
C THR A 487 33.37 29.68 18.04
N LYS A 488 32.19 30.17 17.64
CA LYS A 488 32.04 31.50 17.02
C LYS A 488 32.35 32.63 17.99
N PHE A 489 31.98 32.50 19.26
CA PHE A 489 32.35 33.44 20.31
C PHE A 489 33.87 33.52 20.45
N PHE A 490 34.55 32.38 20.59
CA PHE A 490 36.01 32.29 20.67
C PHE A 490 36.72 33.00 19.50
N ILE A 491 36.23 32.82 18.27
CA ILE A 491 36.80 33.49 17.09
C ILE A 491 36.75 35.03 17.21
N ASN A 492 35.73 35.58 17.88
CA ASN A 492 35.51 37.02 18.00
C ASN A 492 36.10 37.64 19.29
N SER A 493 35.96 36.96 20.44
CA SER A 493 36.39 37.47 21.75
C SER A 493 37.78 37.00 22.17
N GLN A 494 38.33 35.98 21.53
CA GLN A 494 39.56 35.26 21.92
C GLN A 494 39.51 34.69 23.35
N ASP A 495 38.32 34.42 23.87
CA ASP A 495 38.14 33.82 25.19
C ASP A 495 38.43 32.30 25.16
N GLU A 496 39.61 31.91 25.63
CA GLU A 496 40.07 30.52 25.63
C GLU A 496 39.41 29.64 26.71
N GLU A 497 38.88 30.22 27.80
CA GLU A 497 38.42 29.44 28.96
C GLU A 497 37.14 28.69 28.62
N LEU A 498 36.11 29.41 28.17
CA LEU A 498 34.83 28.87 27.72
C LEU A 498 34.98 27.85 26.58
N PHE A 499 35.87 28.13 25.62
CA PHE A 499 36.14 27.23 24.51
C PHE A 499 36.79 25.92 24.99
N ARG A 500 37.76 26.00 25.89
CA ARG A 500 38.45 24.81 26.42
C ARG A 500 37.50 23.94 27.23
N GLU A 501 36.64 24.56 28.04
CA GLU A 501 35.67 23.85 28.86
C GLU A 501 34.71 23.03 28.01
N ILE A 502 34.06 23.64 27.01
CA ILE A 502 33.08 22.94 26.19
C ILE A 502 33.70 21.85 25.32
N ILE A 503 34.92 22.06 24.79
CA ILE A 503 35.64 21.04 24.01
C ILE A 503 36.01 19.85 24.91
N THR A 504 36.44 20.10 26.14
CA THR A 504 36.76 19.03 27.10
C THR A 504 35.51 18.23 27.47
N MET A 505 34.40 18.90 27.77
CA MET A 505 33.12 18.23 28.04
C MET A 505 32.65 17.41 26.83
N ALA A 506 32.66 17.99 25.62
CA ALA A 506 32.21 17.34 24.41
C ALA A 506 33.07 16.13 23.99
N THR A 507 34.38 16.15 24.26
CA THR A 507 35.29 15.05 23.88
C THR A 507 35.35 13.95 24.92
N MET A 508 35.35 14.29 26.22
CA MET A 508 35.55 13.32 27.30
C MET A 508 34.26 12.78 27.92
N GLN A 509 33.17 13.57 27.91
CA GLN A 509 31.97 13.26 28.72
C GLN A 509 30.71 12.98 27.88
N VAL A 510 30.64 13.43 26.62
CA VAL A 510 29.50 13.17 25.72
C VAL A 510 29.71 11.88 24.93
N ASP A 511 28.75 10.95 24.90
CA ASP A 511 28.91 9.66 24.20
C ASP A 511 28.68 9.69 22.69
N ASN A 512 27.96 10.69 22.17
CA ASN A 512 27.62 10.76 20.75
C ASN A 512 28.87 11.02 19.87
N PRO A 513 29.24 10.10 18.95
CA PRO A 513 30.42 10.25 18.11
C PRO A 513 30.38 11.50 17.22
N SER A 514 29.20 11.91 16.74
CA SER A 514 29.07 13.09 15.87
C SER A 514 29.42 14.39 16.59
N ILE A 515 29.14 14.46 17.90
CA ILE A 515 29.47 15.63 18.74
C ILE A 515 30.96 15.61 19.07
N ARG A 516 31.48 14.44 19.48
CA ARG A 516 32.93 14.25 19.73
C ARG A 516 33.76 14.63 18.52
N ASP A 517 33.43 14.09 17.35
CA ASP A 517 34.16 14.35 16.11
C ASP A 517 34.10 15.83 15.72
N ARG A 518 32.95 16.48 15.88
CA ARG A 518 32.82 17.93 15.62
C ARG A 518 33.63 18.77 16.60
N ALA A 519 33.67 18.40 17.88
CA ALA A 519 34.49 19.07 18.88
C ALA A 519 35.99 18.90 18.57
N VAL A 520 36.43 17.69 18.20
CA VAL A 520 37.80 17.43 17.76
C VAL A 520 38.14 18.26 16.50
N GLN A 521 37.24 18.34 15.54
CA GLN A 521 37.42 19.19 14.34
C GLN A 521 37.61 20.66 14.71
N TYR A 522 36.79 21.21 15.60
CA TYR A 522 36.95 22.59 16.08
C TYR A 522 38.25 22.80 16.85
N TYR A 523 38.65 21.83 17.68
CA TYR A 523 39.93 21.87 18.39
C TYR A 523 41.13 21.86 17.44
N TRP A 524 41.13 21.01 16.42
CA TRP A 524 42.19 20.96 15.41
C TRP A 524 42.22 22.22 14.56
N LEU A 525 41.06 22.75 14.17
CA LEU A 525 40.97 24.02 13.45
C LEU A 525 41.54 25.18 14.29
N ALA A 526 41.22 25.24 15.58
CA ALA A 526 41.78 26.24 16.49
C ALA A 526 43.31 26.11 16.65
N SER A 527 43.82 24.87 16.73
CA SER A 527 45.22 24.60 17.05
C SER A 527 46.16 24.69 15.84
N GLU A 528 45.78 24.12 14.69
CA GLU A 528 46.66 23.99 13.52
C GLU A 528 46.35 25.04 12.43
N ALA A 529 45.11 25.52 12.35
CA ALA A 529 44.62 26.34 11.24
C ALA A 529 43.83 27.58 11.70
N GLY A 530 44.23 28.20 12.82
CA GLY A 530 43.51 29.32 13.42
C GLY A 530 43.25 30.49 12.47
N GLU A 531 44.17 30.78 11.54
CA GLU A 531 44.03 31.84 10.53
C GLU A 531 42.85 31.60 9.55
N TYR A 532 42.53 30.34 9.26
CA TYR A 532 41.45 29.95 8.34
C TYR A 532 40.14 29.63 9.07
N MET A 533 40.18 29.51 10.40
CA MET A 533 39.03 29.12 11.23
C MET A 533 37.84 30.06 11.04
N SER A 534 38.10 31.38 10.98
CA SER A 534 37.07 32.39 10.73
C SER A 534 36.40 32.23 9.37
N GLN A 535 37.17 31.91 8.32
CA GLN A 535 36.68 31.74 6.95
C GLN A 535 35.80 30.48 6.81
N ILE A 536 36.12 29.42 7.57
CA ILE A 536 35.40 28.13 7.50
C ILE A 536 34.13 28.16 8.37
N ILE A 537 34.23 28.65 9.61
CA ILE A 537 33.15 28.55 10.61
C ILE A 537 32.19 29.75 10.53
N SER A 538 32.69 30.93 10.16
CA SER A 538 31.87 32.13 9.97
C SER A 538 32.18 32.80 8.63
N PRO A 539 31.88 32.13 7.50
CA PRO A 539 32.12 32.72 6.18
C PRO A 539 31.30 34.01 6.01
N THR A 540 31.86 34.98 5.29
CA THR A 540 31.21 36.26 4.97
C THR A 540 30.00 36.08 4.05
N GLU A 541 30.03 35.09 3.16
CA GLU A 541 28.90 34.69 2.33
C GLU A 541 28.31 33.37 2.85
N LYS A 542 27.06 33.44 3.33
CA LYS A 542 26.31 32.28 3.82
C LYS A 542 25.24 31.87 2.81
N PRO A 543 25.00 30.57 2.60
CA PRO A 543 23.90 30.12 1.76
C PRO A 543 22.58 30.62 2.35
N VAL A 544 21.83 31.36 1.54
CA VAL A 544 20.55 31.93 1.95
C VAL A 544 19.49 30.85 1.92
N ILE A 545 18.71 30.72 3.00
CA ILE A 545 17.55 29.82 3.01
C ILE A 545 16.56 30.28 1.95
N SER A 546 16.10 29.36 1.10
CA SER A 546 14.85 29.52 0.37
C SER A 546 13.85 28.56 1.02
N SER A 547 12.81 29.10 1.65
CA SER A 547 11.71 28.28 2.13
C SER A 547 10.67 28.28 1.02
N GLU A 548 10.44 27.14 0.38
CA GLU A 548 9.18 26.98 -0.33
C GLU A 548 8.08 26.92 0.75
N LEU A 549 7.06 27.78 0.67
CA LEU A 549 5.88 27.72 1.56
C LEU A 549 5.17 26.35 1.55
N ILE A 550 5.56 25.45 0.65
CA ILE A 550 4.89 24.20 0.32
C ILE A 550 5.92 23.07 0.35
N ASN A 551 5.97 22.33 1.48
CA ASN A 551 6.71 21.08 1.60
C ASN A 551 5.89 19.89 1.09
N PHE A 552 5.49 19.93 -0.17
CA PHE A 552 4.86 18.78 -0.80
C PHE A 552 5.52 18.47 -2.13
N ASP A 553 6.07 17.26 -2.21
CA ASP A 553 6.65 16.72 -3.43
C ASP A 553 5.61 16.82 -4.57
N GLN A 554 5.91 17.63 -5.58
CA GLN A 554 4.98 17.91 -6.69
C GLN A 554 4.57 16.62 -7.42
N GLU A 555 5.43 15.60 -7.44
CA GLU A 555 5.08 14.31 -8.01
C GLU A 555 4.04 13.57 -7.17
N LYS A 556 4.18 13.61 -5.83
CA LYS A 556 3.18 13.06 -4.92
C LYS A 556 1.86 13.82 -5.03
N ALA A 557 1.89 15.16 -5.11
CA ALA A 557 0.68 15.98 -5.24
C ALA A 557 -0.14 15.59 -6.48
N LYS A 558 0.53 15.29 -7.61
CA LYS A 558 -0.12 14.81 -8.84
C LYS A 558 -0.72 13.41 -8.65
N LYS A 559 -0.04 12.51 -7.94
CA LYS A 559 -0.55 11.16 -7.63
C LYS A 559 -1.76 11.20 -6.68
N PHE A 560 -1.90 12.24 -5.85
CA PHE A 560 -3.05 12.39 -4.96
C PHE A 560 -4.30 12.99 -5.62
N LEU A 561 -4.18 13.69 -6.75
CA LEU A 561 -5.34 14.21 -7.50
C LEU A 561 -6.41 13.15 -7.81
N PRO A 562 -6.07 11.96 -8.36
CA PRO A 562 -7.07 10.93 -8.59
C PRO A 562 -7.64 10.34 -7.29
N LEU A 563 -7.03 10.58 -6.13
CA LEU A 563 -7.44 10.02 -4.84
C LEU A 563 -8.28 11.01 -4.02
N ILE A 564 -8.80 12.09 -4.62
CA ILE A 564 -9.63 13.08 -3.93
C ILE A 564 -10.84 12.45 -3.24
N GLY A 565 -11.03 12.78 -1.96
CA GLY A 565 -12.07 12.19 -1.11
C GLY A 565 -11.81 10.77 -0.60
N THR A 566 -10.62 10.18 -0.80
CA THR A 566 -10.27 8.87 -0.20
C THR A 566 -9.50 9.02 1.13
N LEU A 567 -9.33 7.89 1.83
CA LEU A 567 -8.50 7.80 3.04
C LEU A 567 -7.03 8.19 2.80
N SER A 568 -6.50 7.98 1.59
CA SER A 568 -5.11 8.31 1.24
C SER A 568 -4.80 9.78 1.47
N ILE A 569 -5.75 10.66 1.19
CA ILE A 569 -5.59 12.11 1.39
C ILE A 569 -5.68 12.50 2.86
N LEU A 570 -6.59 11.86 3.59
CA LEU A 570 -6.74 12.11 5.03
C LEU A 570 -5.48 11.69 5.80
N LEU A 571 -4.86 10.58 5.41
CA LEU A 571 -3.64 10.06 5.99
C LEU A 571 -2.37 10.70 5.41
N ASN A 572 -2.50 11.45 4.32
CA ASN A 572 -1.37 11.95 3.53
C ASN A 572 -0.37 10.85 3.13
N LYS A 573 -0.90 9.69 2.72
CA LYS A 573 -0.15 8.49 2.36
C LYS A 573 -0.73 7.85 1.12
N LEU A 574 0.12 7.32 0.24
CA LEU A 574 -0.35 6.56 -0.92
C LEU A 574 -0.96 5.22 -0.46
N PRO A 575 -1.94 4.64 -1.19
CA PRO A 575 -2.55 3.35 -0.82
C PRO A 575 -1.53 2.27 -0.46
N ASP A 576 -0.44 2.18 -1.25
CA ASP A 576 0.63 1.20 -1.09
C ASP A 576 1.45 1.39 0.20
N GLU A 577 1.38 2.56 0.86
CA GLU A 577 2.11 2.85 2.09
C GLU A 577 1.37 2.38 3.35
N PHE A 578 0.09 2.01 3.25
CA PHE A 578 -0.72 1.59 4.40
C PHE A 578 -1.60 0.35 4.17
N VAL A 579 -1.65 -0.18 2.94
CA VAL A 579 -2.27 -1.48 2.64
C VAL A 579 -1.24 -2.36 1.96
N ASP A 580 -0.87 -3.46 2.62
CA ASP A 580 -0.14 -4.55 1.96
C ASP A 580 -1.12 -5.23 0.98
N THR A 581 -1.07 -4.86 -0.29
CA THR A 581 -1.89 -5.53 -1.32
C THR A 581 -1.41 -6.97 -1.49
N ILE A 582 -2.16 -7.91 -0.91
CA ILE A 582 -2.02 -9.33 -1.21
C ILE A 582 -2.59 -9.55 -2.63
N ILE A 583 -1.73 -9.42 -3.64
CA ILE A 583 -2.10 -9.75 -5.02
C ILE A 583 -2.18 -11.28 -5.09
N ASN A 584 -3.36 -11.84 -5.35
CA ASN A 584 -3.50 -13.25 -5.64
C ASN A 584 -2.93 -13.50 -7.04
N ILE A 585 -1.62 -13.76 -7.10
CA ILE A 585 -0.93 -14.11 -8.34
C ILE A 585 -1.44 -15.49 -8.77
N THR A 586 -2.43 -15.48 -9.67
CA THR A 586 -2.59 -16.60 -10.59
C THR A 586 -1.36 -16.57 -11.49
N LEU A 587 -0.62 -17.69 -11.52
CA LEU A 587 0.63 -17.90 -12.25
C LEU A 587 0.42 -17.86 -13.78
N ASP A 588 -0.12 -16.77 -14.29
CA ASP A 588 -0.25 -16.49 -15.71
C ASP A 588 0.31 -15.09 -15.99
N LYS A 589 1.54 -15.12 -16.52
CA LYS A 589 2.23 -14.10 -17.32
C LYS A 589 3.04 -13.04 -16.58
N THR A 590 4.36 -13.33 -16.54
CA THR A 590 5.46 -12.51 -17.08
C THR A 590 5.30 -11.00 -17.01
N GLU A 591 5.35 -10.45 -15.81
CA GLU A 591 6.12 -9.26 -15.42
C GLU A 591 5.93 -9.09 -13.91
N ILE A 592 6.79 -9.76 -13.16
CA ILE A 592 6.72 -9.82 -11.71
C ILE A 592 8.11 -9.39 -11.21
N THR A 593 8.19 -8.33 -10.41
CA THR A 593 9.17 -8.26 -9.32
C THR A 593 8.64 -9.18 -8.23
N PRO A 594 9.16 -10.41 -8.05
CA PRO A 594 8.51 -11.38 -7.17
C PRO A 594 8.91 -11.11 -5.73
N GLU A 595 8.02 -11.39 -4.78
CA GLU A 595 8.49 -11.83 -3.47
C GLU A 595 9.32 -13.09 -3.68
N LEU A 596 10.64 -12.91 -3.73
CA LEU A 596 11.59 -14.00 -3.93
C LEU A 596 11.56 -14.90 -2.68
N PRO A 597 11.62 -16.23 -2.83
CA PRO A 597 11.69 -17.14 -1.70
C PRO A 597 12.97 -16.90 -0.91
N ILE A 598 12.90 -17.00 0.42
CA ILE A 598 14.08 -16.88 1.29
C ILE A 598 14.91 -18.14 1.11
N VAL A 599 16.15 -17.94 0.67
CA VAL A 599 17.09 -19.03 0.42
C VAL A 599 18.17 -19.08 1.50
N VAL A 600 18.54 -17.93 2.06
CA VAL A 600 19.41 -17.83 3.25
C VAL A 600 18.75 -16.89 4.26
N LEU A 601 18.62 -17.33 5.51
CA LEU A 601 18.01 -16.56 6.60
C LEU A 601 19.07 -15.71 7.31
N GLY A 602 18.79 -14.40 7.45
CA GLY A 602 19.72 -13.44 8.05
C GLY A 602 19.82 -13.44 9.59
N ARG A 603 19.00 -14.24 10.28
CA ARG A 603 19.06 -14.37 11.75
C ARG A 603 19.92 -15.57 12.14
N GLY A 604 21.24 -15.37 12.22
CA GLY A 604 22.23 -16.41 12.56
C GLY A 604 23.61 -16.18 11.91
N THR A 605 24.42 -17.25 11.82
CA THR A 605 25.86 -17.30 11.47
C THR A 605 26.32 -16.62 10.17
N HIS A 606 25.43 -16.12 9.32
CA HIS A 606 25.76 -15.54 8.01
C HIS A 606 25.32 -14.08 7.81
N SER A 607 24.58 -13.49 8.77
CA SER A 607 24.20 -12.06 8.89
C SER A 607 23.63 -11.33 7.65
N LEU A 608 23.44 -12.05 6.54
CA LEU A 608 22.82 -11.62 5.29
C LEU A 608 21.61 -12.51 5.03
N GLU A 609 20.48 -11.89 4.68
CA GLU A 609 19.32 -12.61 4.15
C GLU A 609 19.34 -12.54 2.63
N ILE A 610 19.33 -13.70 1.97
CA ILE A 610 19.30 -13.78 0.51
C ILE A 610 17.97 -14.39 0.10
N ARG A 611 17.20 -13.62 -0.65
CA ARG A 611 16.00 -14.10 -1.34
C ARG A 611 16.32 -14.23 -2.81
N ALA A 612 16.16 -15.40 -3.40
CA ALA A 612 16.60 -15.65 -4.77
C ALA A 612 15.67 -16.59 -5.53
N ALA A 613 15.41 -16.29 -6.80
CA ALA A 613 14.70 -17.18 -7.71
C ALA A 613 15.31 -17.13 -9.12
N LEU A 614 15.25 -18.28 -9.80
CA LEU A 614 15.50 -18.33 -11.23
C LEU A 614 14.25 -17.88 -11.97
N VAL A 615 14.37 -16.77 -12.67
CA VAL A 615 13.29 -16.14 -13.43
C VAL A 615 13.66 -16.06 -14.90
N ARG A 616 12.64 -15.92 -15.74
CA ARG A 616 12.84 -15.67 -17.17
C ARG A 616 12.17 -14.35 -17.52
N ILE A 617 12.95 -13.39 -17.99
CA ILE A 617 12.45 -12.08 -18.43
C ILE A 617 12.64 -12.02 -19.95
N GLY A 618 11.52 -11.99 -20.68
CA GLY A 618 11.51 -12.15 -22.13
C GLY A 618 12.13 -13.49 -22.56
N ASN A 619 13.18 -13.43 -23.40
CA ASN A 619 13.88 -14.62 -23.90
C ASN A 619 15.14 -15.00 -23.11
N LYS A 620 15.54 -14.23 -22.09
CA LYS A 620 16.76 -14.49 -21.31
C LYS A 620 16.42 -15.08 -19.95
N ASN A 621 17.13 -16.14 -19.57
CA ASN A 621 17.09 -16.69 -18.21
C ASN A 621 17.93 -15.78 -17.30
N GLN A 622 17.45 -15.48 -16.10
CA GLN A 622 18.16 -14.65 -15.13
C GLN A 622 17.98 -15.22 -13.72
N ILE A 623 18.95 -14.99 -12.85
CA ILE A 623 18.79 -15.13 -11.41
C ILE A 623 18.42 -13.76 -10.84
N SER A 624 17.25 -13.66 -10.21
CA SER A 624 16.81 -12.47 -9.47
C SER A 624 17.04 -12.70 -8.00
N MET A 625 17.71 -11.76 -7.35
CA MET A 625 18.09 -11.83 -5.94
C MET A 625 17.78 -10.52 -5.23
N ASN A 626 17.28 -10.60 -4.01
CA ASN A 626 17.22 -9.48 -3.08
C ASN A 626 18.03 -9.87 -1.84
N ILE A 627 19.05 -9.07 -1.53
CA ILE A 627 19.98 -9.34 -0.44
C ILE A 627 19.80 -8.24 0.60
N THR A 628 19.50 -8.63 1.83
CA THR A 628 19.37 -7.71 2.98
C THR A 628 20.54 -7.90 3.91
N ASN A 629 21.22 -6.80 4.24
CA ASN A 629 22.33 -6.81 5.17
C ASN A 629 21.88 -6.51 6.59
N TYR A 630 22.00 -7.50 7.47
CA TYR A 630 21.74 -7.33 8.89
C TYR A 630 23.02 -7.10 9.71
N ASN A 631 24.20 -7.06 9.08
CA ASN A 631 25.44 -6.65 9.74
C ASN A 631 25.40 -5.17 10.10
N GLU A 632 26.19 -4.79 11.10
CA GLU A 632 26.46 -3.41 11.44
C GLU A 632 27.35 -2.71 10.39
N ASN A 633 28.17 -3.48 9.67
CA ASN A 633 29.07 -2.99 8.63
C ASN A 633 28.51 -3.16 7.21
N ASP A 634 28.95 -2.29 6.31
CA ASP A 634 28.65 -2.37 4.87
C ASP A 634 29.34 -3.60 4.24
N ASN A 635 28.71 -4.20 3.22
CA ASN A 635 29.24 -5.39 2.54
C ASN A 635 29.08 -5.25 1.01
N GLN A 636 29.85 -6.00 0.24
CA GLN A 636 29.91 -5.91 -1.21
C GLN A 636 29.96 -7.30 -1.84
N ILE A 637 29.26 -7.47 -2.96
CA ILE A 637 29.35 -8.70 -3.76
C ILE A 637 30.55 -8.61 -4.69
N ILE A 638 31.48 -9.54 -4.53
CA ILE A 638 32.72 -9.63 -5.32
C ILE A 638 32.51 -10.50 -6.57
N ASP A 639 31.93 -11.69 -6.39
CA ASP A 639 31.71 -12.62 -7.50
C ASP A 639 30.54 -13.57 -7.21
N ILE A 640 29.95 -14.11 -8.27
CA ILE A 640 28.88 -15.12 -8.20
C ILE A 640 29.22 -16.25 -9.17
N ALA A 641 29.18 -17.47 -8.66
CA ALA A 641 29.46 -18.68 -9.42
C ALA A 641 28.35 -19.72 -9.24
N PHE A 642 28.06 -20.48 -10.30
CA PHE A 642 27.21 -21.66 -10.20
C PHE A 642 28.11 -22.90 -10.20
N ASN A 643 27.81 -23.86 -9.33
CA ASN A 643 28.51 -25.15 -9.34
C ASN A 643 28.15 -25.94 -10.61
N THR A 644 28.93 -26.99 -10.89
CA THR A 644 28.73 -27.87 -12.06
C THR A 644 27.29 -28.38 -12.08
N ASN A 645 26.58 -28.07 -13.16
CA ASN A 645 25.16 -28.36 -13.28
C ASN A 645 24.85 -29.00 -14.64
N LEU A 646 23.82 -29.85 -14.64
CA LEU A 646 23.47 -30.68 -15.79
C LEU A 646 23.04 -29.84 -17.02
N PHE A 647 22.53 -28.62 -16.80
CA PHE A 647 21.98 -27.75 -17.84
C PHE A 647 23.00 -26.74 -18.40
N GLY A 648 24.24 -26.76 -17.91
CA GLY A 648 25.32 -25.88 -18.37
C GLY A 648 25.16 -24.40 -18.00
N PHE A 649 24.36 -24.06 -16.99
CA PHE A 649 24.08 -22.68 -16.59
C PHE A 649 25.32 -22.01 -15.99
N ILE A 650 25.64 -20.81 -16.47
CA ILE A 650 26.73 -19.95 -15.99
C ILE A 650 26.20 -18.52 -15.83
N PRO A 651 26.49 -17.81 -14.73
CA PRO A 651 26.08 -16.42 -14.56
C PRO A 651 26.91 -15.47 -15.43
N GLU A 652 26.27 -14.46 -16.02
CA GLU A 652 26.95 -13.37 -16.72
C GLU A 652 27.57 -12.39 -15.70
N LYS A 653 28.91 -12.25 -15.71
CA LYS A 653 29.65 -11.50 -14.67
C LYS A 653 29.74 -9.99 -14.90
N THR A 654 29.07 -9.45 -15.91
CA THR A 654 29.17 -8.02 -16.27
C THR A 654 28.47 -7.13 -15.23
N GLY A 655 29.19 -6.20 -14.60
CA GLY A 655 28.62 -5.19 -13.71
C GLY A 655 28.55 -5.57 -12.22
N LEU A 656 29.39 -6.49 -11.75
CA LEU A 656 29.61 -6.74 -10.32
C LEU A 656 30.90 -6.02 -9.90
N PRO A 657 30.79 -4.95 -9.09
CA PRO A 657 30.52 -5.13 -7.67
C PRO A 657 29.48 -4.14 -7.10
N LYS A 658 28.46 -4.67 -6.40
CA LYS A 658 27.39 -3.86 -5.80
C LYS A 658 27.58 -3.78 -4.28
N GLU A 659 27.75 -2.56 -3.78
CA GLU A 659 27.79 -2.25 -2.35
C GLU A 659 26.38 -2.18 -1.79
N PHE A 660 26.20 -2.71 -0.60
CA PHE A 660 24.94 -2.62 0.11
C PHE A 660 25.17 -2.29 1.58
N LYS A 661 24.54 -1.19 2.01
CA LYS A 661 24.76 -0.60 3.32
C LYS A 661 24.17 -1.45 4.44
N SER A 662 24.70 -1.30 5.64
CA SER A 662 24.13 -1.81 6.89
C SER A 662 22.62 -1.54 6.98
N GLN A 663 21.84 -2.56 7.37
CA GLN A 663 20.38 -2.54 7.50
C GLN A 663 19.61 -2.17 6.22
N LYS A 664 20.20 -2.35 5.03
CA LYS A 664 19.52 -2.10 3.74
C LYS A 664 19.46 -3.34 2.86
N SER A 665 18.50 -3.33 1.94
CA SER A 665 18.31 -4.36 0.92
C SER A 665 18.74 -3.87 -0.46
N VAL A 666 19.35 -4.75 -1.25
CA VAL A 666 19.72 -4.51 -2.65
C VAL A 666 19.22 -5.63 -3.55
N SER A 667 18.60 -5.23 -4.66
CA SER A 667 18.12 -6.16 -5.69
C SER A 667 19.12 -6.31 -6.85
N LEU A 668 19.36 -7.55 -7.27
CA LEU A 668 20.26 -7.94 -8.35
C LEU A 668 19.54 -8.88 -9.32
N ASN A 669 19.60 -8.56 -10.60
CA ASN A 669 19.20 -9.47 -11.68
C ASN A 669 20.43 -9.78 -12.52
N ILE A 670 20.84 -11.05 -12.55
CA ILE A 670 22.03 -11.50 -13.28
C ILE A 670 21.59 -12.46 -14.40
N PRO A 671 21.91 -12.17 -15.66
CA PRO A 671 21.61 -13.08 -16.76
C PRO A 671 22.36 -14.42 -16.66
N ILE A 672 21.75 -15.48 -17.20
CA ILE A 672 22.30 -16.83 -17.24
C ILE A 672 22.57 -17.21 -18.69
N ASN A 673 23.81 -17.60 -18.96
CA ASN A 673 24.26 -18.19 -20.22
C ASN A 673 24.40 -19.72 -20.08
N THR A 674 24.48 -20.41 -21.20
CA THR A 674 24.64 -21.87 -21.27
C THR A 674 25.96 -22.25 -21.93
N ASP A 675 26.79 -23.06 -21.28
CA ASP A 675 28.00 -23.65 -21.83
C ASP A 675 28.01 -25.17 -21.62
N THR A 676 28.18 -25.92 -22.70
CA THR A 676 28.13 -27.39 -22.70
C THR A 676 29.34 -28.05 -22.04
N THR A 677 30.40 -27.30 -21.74
CA THR A 677 31.65 -27.83 -21.15
C THR A 677 31.55 -28.11 -19.65
N THR A 678 30.60 -27.50 -18.94
CA THR A 678 30.41 -27.63 -17.47
C THR A 678 29.53 -28.80 -17.04
N ALA A 679 28.91 -29.51 -18.00
CA ALA A 679 28.03 -30.66 -17.74
C ALA A 679 28.79 -31.97 -17.44
N VAL A 680 30.11 -31.99 -17.60
CA VAL A 680 30.95 -33.17 -17.35
C VAL A 680 31.12 -33.35 -15.84
N ASN A 681 30.61 -34.46 -15.29
CA ASN A 681 30.58 -34.80 -13.84
C ASN A 681 29.59 -33.99 -12.97
N ALA A 682 28.50 -33.45 -13.54
CA ALA A 682 27.47 -32.76 -12.77
C ALA A 682 26.58 -33.73 -11.96
N ASN A 683 26.11 -33.29 -10.78
CA ASN A 683 25.17 -34.04 -9.94
C ASN A 683 23.75 -34.04 -10.54
N GLU A 684 23.05 -35.17 -10.43
CA GLU A 684 21.64 -35.31 -10.86
C GLU A 684 20.69 -34.63 -9.86
N SER A 685 20.59 -33.30 -9.92
CA SER A 685 19.77 -32.51 -8.99
C SER A 685 18.76 -31.62 -9.71
N GLN A 686 17.58 -31.46 -9.09
CA GLN A 686 16.56 -30.47 -9.46
C GLN A 686 16.86 -29.06 -8.92
N PHE A 687 17.96 -28.92 -8.16
CA PHE A 687 18.40 -27.67 -7.56
C PHE A 687 19.72 -27.21 -8.17
N LEU A 688 19.82 -25.92 -8.47
CA LEU A 688 21.05 -25.24 -8.85
C LEU A 688 21.73 -24.70 -7.60
N GLU A 689 22.98 -25.09 -7.37
CA GLU A 689 23.79 -24.57 -6.27
C GLU A 689 24.56 -23.32 -6.72
N VAL A 690 24.35 -22.23 -5.98
CA VAL A 690 24.87 -20.89 -6.26
C VAL A 690 25.79 -20.48 -5.10
N ALA A 691 26.99 -20.04 -5.46
CA ALA A 691 27.98 -19.49 -4.54
C ALA A 691 28.10 -17.98 -4.76
N VAL A 692 27.93 -17.21 -3.68
CA VAL A 692 28.07 -15.74 -3.66
C VAL A 692 29.28 -15.39 -2.80
N LEU A 693 30.29 -14.78 -3.41
CA LEU A 693 31.47 -14.26 -2.72
C LEU A 693 31.21 -12.81 -2.30
N THR A 694 31.36 -12.54 -1.01
CA THR A 694 31.24 -11.20 -0.43
C THR A 694 32.57 -10.77 0.17
N ASN A 695 32.61 -9.69 0.94
CA ASN A 695 33.83 -9.25 1.64
C ASN A 695 34.28 -10.26 2.72
N ASP A 696 33.42 -11.21 3.09
CA ASP A 696 33.76 -12.29 4.01
C ASP A 696 34.60 -13.39 3.34
N PRO A 697 35.54 -14.02 4.08
CA PRO A 697 36.47 -15.01 3.51
C PRO A 697 35.80 -16.32 3.06
N ASN A 698 34.57 -16.58 3.50
CA ASN A 698 33.81 -17.78 3.15
C ASN A 698 32.68 -17.43 2.18
N PRO A 699 32.58 -18.10 1.00
CA PRO A 699 31.48 -17.88 0.08
C PRO A 699 30.16 -18.40 0.67
N ILE A 700 29.08 -17.67 0.44
CA ILE A 700 27.73 -18.06 0.84
C ILE A 700 27.19 -18.99 -0.24
N ILE A 701 26.93 -20.24 0.12
CA ILE A 701 26.47 -21.28 -0.82
C ILE A 701 25.03 -21.64 -0.50
N PHE A 702 24.18 -21.67 -1.54
CA PHE A 702 22.78 -22.02 -1.39
C PHE A 702 22.17 -22.67 -2.64
N GLN A 703 20.99 -23.26 -2.50
CA GLN A 703 20.33 -24.03 -3.57
C GLN A 703 19.01 -23.38 -4.02
N ILE A 704 18.82 -23.29 -5.34
CA ILE A 704 17.60 -22.76 -5.97
C ILE A 704 16.92 -23.83 -6.83
N GLY A 705 15.60 -23.98 -6.71
CA GLY A 705 14.84 -24.93 -7.53
C GLY A 705 14.80 -24.52 -9.01
N ILE A 706 15.02 -25.48 -9.90
CA ILE A 706 14.94 -25.29 -11.35
C ILE A 706 13.49 -25.46 -11.81
N ASN A 707 13.01 -24.56 -12.67
CA ASN A 707 11.66 -24.60 -13.24
C ASN A 707 11.69 -25.10 -14.70
N LEU A 708 10.61 -25.76 -15.13
CA LEU A 708 10.45 -26.27 -16.51
C LEU A 708 10.64 -25.17 -17.57
N ASN A 709 10.15 -23.95 -17.30
CA ASN A 709 10.26 -22.81 -18.21
C ASN A 709 11.70 -22.36 -18.54
N LEU A 710 12.67 -22.75 -17.72
CA LEU A 710 14.08 -22.40 -17.90
C LEU A 710 14.82 -23.43 -18.75
N ILE A 711 14.43 -24.70 -18.66
CA ILE A 711 15.09 -25.84 -19.30
C ILE A 711 14.40 -26.30 -20.60
N LEU A 712 13.21 -25.77 -20.90
CA LEU A 712 12.43 -26.09 -22.11
C LEU A 712 12.38 -24.92 -23.10
N VAL A 713 12.31 -25.22 -24.40
CA VAL A 713 12.19 -24.23 -25.49
C VAL A 713 10.73 -24.00 -25.93
N PRO A 714 10.38 -22.82 -26.47
CA PRO A 714 9.01 -22.55 -26.93
C PRO A 714 8.65 -23.33 -28.22
N ASP A 715 7.37 -23.30 -28.58
CA ASP A 715 6.82 -23.91 -29.82
C ASP A 715 7.60 -23.48 -31.08
N THR A 716 7.97 -22.20 -31.17
CA THR A 716 8.72 -21.63 -32.30
C THR A 716 10.05 -22.32 -32.58
N ASP A 717 10.65 -22.99 -31.58
CA ASP A 717 11.94 -23.67 -31.67
C ASP A 717 11.80 -25.21 -31.81
N GLY A 718 10.59 -25.67 -32.16
CA GLY A 718 10.28 -27.06 -32.47
C GLY A 718 9.92 -27.92 -31.25
N ALA A 719 9.41 -27.32 -30.17
CA ALA A 719 8.93 -28.06 -29.00
C ALA A 719 7.58 -28.77 -29.25
N LYS A 720 6.73 -28.22 -30.14
CA LYS A 720 5.51 -28.87 -30.58
C LYS A 720 5.78 -29.61 -31.89
N LEU A 721 5.61 -30.92 -31.85
CA LEU A 721 5.77 -31.76 -33.03
C LEU A 721 4.48 -31.84 -33.86
N SER A 722 4.66 -31.85 -35.19
CA SER A 722 3.58 -32.19 -36.11
C SER A 722 3.14 -33.63 -35.90
N ARG A 723 1.93 -33.98 -36.35
CA ARG A 723 1.37 -35.33 -36.17
C ARG A 723 2.22 -36.42 -36.83
N ASN A 724 2.86 -36.10 -37.96
CA ASN A 724 3.71 -37.04 -38.68
C ASN A 724 5.06 -37.24 -37.95
N ASP A 725 5.68 -36.15 -37.51
CA ASP A 725 6.96 -36.19 -36.78
C ASP A 725 6.81 -36.86 -35.40
N PHE A 726 5.66 -36.65 -34.75
CA PHE A 726 5.31 -37.31 -33.49
C PHE A 726 5.41 -38.83 -33.61
N VAL A 727 4.80 -39.43 -34.64
CA VAL A 727 4.79 -40.89 -34.82
C VAL A 727 6.20 -41.43 -35.09
N THR A 728 6.96 -40.75 -35.94
CA THR A 728 8.33 -41.14 -36.30
C THR A 728 9.28 -41.07 -35.10
N VAL A 729 9.24 -39.98 -34.34
CA VAL A 729 10.14 -39.78 -33.18
C VAL A 729 9.71 -40.68 -32.01
N TRP A 730 8.40 -40.89 -31.79
CA TRP A 730 7.88 -41.80 -30.77
C TRP A 730 8.35 -43.25 -30.98
N GLN A 731 8.37 -43.72 -32.23
CA GLN A 731 8.87 -45.07 -32.58
C GLN A 731 10.40 -45.19 -32.46
N SER A 732 11.13 -44.08 -32.53
CA SER A 732 12.60 -44.07 -32.43
C SER A 732 13.14 -44.17 -31.00
N ILE A 733 12.29 -44.02 -29.97
CA ILE A 733 12.68 -44.10 -28.56
C ILE A 733 12.46 -45.54 -28.07
N PRO A 734 13.49 -46.23 -27.53
CA PRO A 734 13.33 -47.58 -27.01
C PRO A 734 12.29 -47.65 -25.88
N PRO A 735 11.47 -48.71 -25.80
CA PRO A 735 10.47 -48.86 -24.74
C PRO A 735 11.08 -49.03 -23.34
N GLN A 736 12.39 -49.29 -23.24
CA GLN A 736 13.13 -49.34 -21.98
C GLN A 736 13.32 -47.95 -21.36
N ASN A 737 13.12 -46.88 -22.13
CA ASN A 737 13.28 -45.48 -21.71
C ASN A 737 11.93 -44.82 -21.38
N ASP A 738 11.00 -45.59 -20.83
CA ASP A 738 9.66 -45.14 -20.44
C ASP A 738 9.56 -45.10 -18.91
N LEU A 739 9.38 -43.90 -18.36
CA LEU A 739 9.25 -43.67 -16.92
C LEU A 739 7.79 -43.38 -16.59
N THR A 740 7.17 -44.23 -15.77
CA THR A 740 5.76 -44.06 -15.36
C THR A 740 5.62 -43.83 -13.86
N LYS A 741 4.74 -42.90 -13.48
CA LYS A 741 4.33 -42.65 -12.09
C LYS A 741 2.82 -42.45 -12.00
N THR A 742 2.22 -42.91 -10.90
CA THR A 742 0.79 -42.72 -10.63
C THR A 742 0.60 -41.68 -9.52
N LEU A 743 -0.29 -40.72 -9.75
CA LEU A 743 -0.66 -39.66 -8.83
C LEU A 743 -2.07 -39.91 -8.27
N ASP A 744 -2.19 -40.01 -6.94
CA ASP A 744 -3.48 -40.25 -6.27
C ASP A 744 -4.31 -38.98 -5.98
N LYS A 745 -3.70 -37.78 -6.05
CA LYS A 745 -4.33 -36.47 -5.81
C LYS A 745 -3.87 -35.43 -6.84
N ALA A 746 -4.09 -35.69 -8.12
CA ALA A 746 -3.68 -34.76 -9.17
C ALA A 746 -4.62 -33.54 -9.24
N ARG A 747 -4.06 -32.34 -9.51
CA ARG A 747 -4.83 -31.11 -9.82
C ARG A 747 -5.53 -31.16 -11.17
N ILE A 748 -5.31 -32.21 -11.94
CA ILE A 748 -5.88 -32.41 -13.27
C ILE A 748 -6.88 -33.57 -13.23
N ASP A 749 -8.10 -33.29 -13.69
CA ASP A 749 -9.18 -34.25 -13.88
C ASP A 749 -9.54 -34.47 -15.36
N SER A 750 -9.04 -33.60 -16.26
CA SER A 750 -9.40 -33.59 -17.67
C SER A 750 -8.26 -33.11 -18.57
N ILE A 751 -8.32 -33.51 -19.83
CA ILE A 751 -7.34 -33.13 -20.87
C ILE A 751 -7.29 -31.61 -21.07
N SER A 752 -8.41 -30.93 -20.91
CA SER A 752 -8.50 -29.46 -21.02
C SER A 752 -7.73 -28.77 -19.89
N VAL A 753 -7.86 -29.26 -18.66
CA VAL A 753 -7.10 -28.75 -17.50
C VAL A 753 -5.61 -29.06 -17.67
N ALA A 754 -5.26 -30.25 -18.18
CA ALA A 754 -3.87 -30.60 -18.47
C ALA A 754 -3.22 -29.65 -19.47
N LYS A 755 -3.95 -29.29 -20.53
CA LYS A 755 -3.49 -28.28 -21.51
C LYS A 755 -3.25 -26.93 -20.88
N ASN A 756 -4.17 -26.45 -20.05
CA ASN A 756 -4.04 -25.14 -19.40
C ASN A 756 -2.86 -25.10 -18.44
N ILE A 757 -2.51 -26.23 -17.82
CA ILE A 757 -1.41 -26.31 -16.85
C ILE A 757 -0.05 -26.54 -17.55
N LEU A 758 0.01 -27.36 -18.59
CA LEU A 758 1.26 -27.77 -19.24
C LEU A 758 1.70 -26.84 -20.38
N ASN A 759 0.77 -26.26 -21.15
CA ASN A 759 1.13 -25.38 -22.27
C ASN A 759 1.90 -24.12 -21.83
N PRO A 760 1.54 -23.42 -20.73
CA PRO A 760 2.34 -22.30 -20.22
C PRO A 760 3.75 -22.73 -19.79
N ASN A 761 3.90 -24.00 -19.41
CA ASN A 761 5.15 -24.62 -19.01
C ASN A 761 5.94 -25.25 -20.17
N ARG A 762 5.64 -24.85 -21.41
CA ARG A 762 6.32 -25.28 -22.66
C ARG A 762 6.23 -26.77 -22.95
N ILE A 763 5.17 -27.40 -22.46
CA ILE A 763 4.81 -28.78 -22.75
C ILE A 763 3.51 -28.75 -23.54
N TYR A 764 3.58 -29.08 -24.83
CA TYR A 764 2.52 -28.81 -25.78
C TYR A 764 1.71 -30.06 -26.11
N PHE A 765 0.40 -29.93 -26.20
CA PHE A 765 -0.47 -31.04 -26.57
C PHE A 765 -0.33 -31.41 -28.05
N ASN A 766 -0.19 -32.71 -28.35
CA ASN A 766 -0.14 -33.23 -29.73
C ASN A 766 -1.38 -34.05 -30.08
N ALA A 767 -1.77 -35.01 -29.24
CA ALA A 767 -2.80 -36.00 -29.59
C ALA A 767 -3.59 -36.51 -28.38
N LYS A 768 -4.78 -37.04 -28.65
CA LYS A 768 -5.61 -37.76 -27.68
C LYS A 768 -5.95 -39.14 -28.25
N LYS A 769 -5.85 -40.17 -27.42
CA LYS A 769 -6.36 -41.52 -27.70
C LYS A 769 -7.13 -41.98 -26.47
N GLU A 770 -8.44 -42.20 -26.62
CA GLU A 770 -9.33 -42.64 -25.52
C GLU A 770 -9.22 -41.73 -24.28
N THR A 771 -8.73 -42.27 -23.16
CA THR A 771 -8.50 -41.60 -21.87
C THR A 771 -7.08 -41.07 -21.71
N THR A 772 -6.23 -41.17 -22.73
CA THR A 772 -4.82 -40.75 -22.69
C THR A 772 -4.56 -39.52 -23.56
N ALA A 773 -3.91 -38.51 -22.98
CA ALA A 773 -3.44 -37.32 -23.69
C ALA A 773 -1.92 -37.34 -23.84
N TYR A 774 -1.43 -36.99 -25.03
CA TYR A 774 -0.02 -36.96 -25.39
C TYR A 774 0.45 -35.53 -25.58
N PHE A 775 1.59 -35.22 -24.97
CA PHE A 775 2.27 -33.94 -25.01
C PHE A 775 3.72 -34.13 -25.44
N SER A 776 4.31 -33.10 -26.05
CA SER A 776 5.71 -33.04 -26.45
C SER A 776 6.36 -31.80 -25.87
N GLY A 777 7.64 -31.93 -25.56
CA GLY A 777 8.51 -30.81 -25.21
C GLY A 777 9.91 -31.05 -25.73
N LYS A 778 10.69 -29.98 -25.76
CA LYS A 778 12.09 -30.01 -26.19
C LYS A 778 12.94 -29.23 -25.20
N THR A 779 14.06 -29.80 -24.79
CA THR A 779 14.98 -29.16 -23.86
C THR A 779 15.81 -28.06 -24.55
N ILE A 780 16.42 -27.16 -23.78
CA ILE A 780 17.37 -26.15 -24.29
C ILE A 780 18.59 -26.75 -25.00
N LEU A 781 18.91 -28.03 -24.74
CA LEU A 781 19.99 -28.77 -25.41
C LEU A 781 19.51 -29.49 -26.69
N GLY A 782 18.23 -29.37 -27.03
CA GLY A 782 17.65 -29.90 -28.26
C GLY A 782 17.03 -31.29 -28.14
N ASP A 783 17.07 -31.92 -26.96
CA ASP A 783 16.48 -33.25 -26.75
C ASP A 783 14.96 -33.18 -26.67
N ILE A 784 14.30 -34.03 -27.45
CA ILE A 784 12.84 -34.14 -27.49
C ILE A 784 12.38 -35.23 -26.50
N PHE A 785 11.32 -34.92 -25.76
CA PHE A 785 10.63 -35.88 -24.90
C PHE A 785 9.12 -35.84 -25.11
N PHE A 786 8.47 -36.92 -24.70
CA PHE A 786 7.02 -37.04 -24.70
C PHE A 786 6.50 -37.32 -23.32
N ILE A 787 5.36 -36.71 -23.00
CA ILE A 787 4.60 -36.98 -21.78
C ILE A 787 3.24 -37.53 -22.20
N TYR A 788 2.82 -38.64 -21.62
CA TYR A 788 1.46 -39.12 -21.76
C TYR A 788 0.78 -39.20 -20.41
N ILE A 789 -0.47 -38.77 -20.37
CA ILE A 789 -1.28 -38.65 -19.17
C ILE A 789 -2.54 -39.47 -19.37
N GLU A 790 -2.70 -40.53 -18.59
CA GLU A 790 -3.85 -41.41 -18.60
C GLU A 790 -4.78 -41.07 -17.42
N PHE A 791 -6.03 -40.75 -17.74
CA PHE A 791 -7.06 -40.36 -16.77
C PHE A 791 -7.87 -41.59 -16.34
N HIS A 792 -7.85 -41.91 -15.05
CA HIS A 792 -8.64 -43.01 -14.47
C HIS A 792 -9.92 -42.48 -13.80
N ASN A 793 -10.98 -43.30 -13.76
CA ASN A 793 -12.31 -42.95 -13.26
C ASN A 793 -12.38 -42.60 -11.75
N SER A 794 -11.28 -42.69 -11.01
CA SER A 794 -11.20 -42.49 -9.55
C SER A 794 -10.43 -41.23 -9.12
N GLY A 795 -10.18 -40.28 -10.04
CA GLY A 795 -9.37 -39.09 -9.77
C GLY A 795 -7.87 -39.36 -9.69
N LYS A 796 -7.45 -40.60 -10.01
CA LYS A 796 -6.05 -41.00 -10.16
C LYS A 796 -5.58 -40.72 -11.58
N VAL A 797 -4.36 -40.22 -11.71
CA VAL A 797 -3.74 -39.91 -13.00
C VAL A 797 -2.40 -40.63 -13.11
N SER A 798 -2.21 -41.40 -14.18
CA SER A 798 -0.91 -42.00 -14.49
C SER A 798 -0.17 -41.12 -15.51
N ILE A 799 1.04 -40.71 -15.17
CA ILE A 799 1.90 -39.89 -16.02
C ILE A 799 3.10 -40.73 -16.45
N GLY A 800 3.29 -40.86 -17.75
CA GLY A 800 4.48 -41.44 -18.34
C GLY A 800 5.33 -40.40 -19.08
N LEU A 801 6.65 -40.55 -19.04
CA LEU A 801 7.60 -39.74 -19.79
C LEU A 801 8.56 -40.63 -20.58
N ARG A 802 8.69 -40.35 -21.89
CA ARG A 802 9.61 -41.04 -22.81
C ARG A 802 10.65 -40.08 -23.37
N MET A 803 11.93 -40.43 -23.23
CA MET A 803 13.05 -39.60 -23.71
C MET A 803 14.29 -40.47 -23.97
N LYS A 804 15.15 -40.08 -24.92
CA LYS A 804 16.41 -40.81 -25.18
C LYS A 804 17.40 -40.70 -24.02
N ASN A 805 17.47 -39.54 -23.38
CA ASN A 805 18.36 -39.28 -22.26
C ASN A 805 17.62 -39.46 -20.91
N MET A 806 17.94 -40.56 -20.21
CA MET A 806 17.25 -40.97 -18.98
C MET A 806 17.53 -40.05 -17.78
N VAL A 807 18.66 -39.34 -17.78
CA VAL A 807 19.03 -38.43 -16.68
C VAL A 807 18.08 -37.22 -16.66
N TYR A 808 17.88 -36.58 -17.82
CA TYR A 808 16.90 -35.50 -17.96
C TYR A 808 15.46 -36.00 -17.77
N ALA A 809 15.16 -37.22 -18.20
CA ALA A 809 13.84 -37.82 -18.09
C ALA A 809 13.32 -37.85 -16.65
N ASN A 810 14.18 -38.24 -15.69
CA ASN A 810 13.81 -38.32 -14.28
C ASN A 810 13.55 -36.93 -13.67
N ILE A 811 14.41 -35.95 -13.96
CA ILE A 811 14.25 -34.57 -13.46
C ILE A 811 12.99 -33.93 -14.02
N ILE A 812 12.75 -34.03 -15.33
CA ILE A 812 11.55 -33.48 -15.98
C ILE A 812 10.30 -34.14 -15.41
N LEU A 813 10.30 -35.46 -15.22
CA LEU A 813 9.16 -36.16 -14.63
C LEU A 813 8.85 -35.70 -13.21
N GLN A 814 9.87 -35.47 -12.37
CA GLN A 814 9.69 -34.93 -11.01
C GLN A 814 9.15 -33.49 -11.01
N LEU A 815 9.64 -32.63 -11.91
CA LEU A 815 9.16 -31.26 -12.04
C LEU A 815 7.71 -31.21 -12.54
N VAL A 816 7.35 -32.07 -13.49
CA VAL A 816 5.96 -32.23 -13.95
C VAL A 816 5.10 -32.79 -12.83
N GLU A 817 5.57 -33.77 -12.06
CA GLU A 817 4.87 -34.30 -10.90
C GLU A 817 4.53 -33.20 -9.88
N LYS A 818 5.50 -32.33 -9.54
CA LYS A 818 5.29 -31.19 -8.65
C LYS A 818 4.29 -30.18 -9.20
N LEU A 819 4.23 -30.04 -10.51
CA LEU A 819 3.32 -29.12 -11.19
C LEU A 819 1.88 -29.65 -11.20
N LEU A 820 1.72 -30.98 -11.21
CA LEU A 820 0.43 -31.66 -11.30
C LEU A 820 -0.14 -32.13 -9.95
N LYS A 821 0.63 -32.08 -8.87
CA LYS A 821 0.18 -32.18 -7.46
C LYS A 821 -0.17 -30.79 -6.92
#